data_AF-A0A2N6C334-F1
#
_entry.id   AF-A0A2N6C334-F1
#
_cell.length_a   1.000
_cell.length_b   1.000
_cell.length_c   1.000
_cell.angle_alpha   90.00
_cell.angle_beta   90.00
_cell.angle_gamma   90.00
#
_symmetry.space_group_name_H-M   'P 1'
#
loop_
_entity.id
_entity.type
_entity.pdbx_description
1 polymer ?
#
loop_
_entity_poly.entity_id
_entity_poly.type
_entity_poly.pdbx_seq_one_letter_code
_entity_poly.pdbx_strand_id
1 'polypeptide(L)'
;KLKNVFVDESAQTVRAADMSFSWVILSYYMKIGKKTADIPPAAGFRLPIGDNSDPLYTCGFDYQTPSANDLGEIFPLLQRSSSADSDYPDIIFNKNGGDNTWHVITAFNRNRQINPASGSAGDSDFLYPADETIFSNGEDWYFTGHRNDLQRLPVHAMADGLIIYNNRGYGNAIVVQHRLPAGPILSVYSHLDEKSLCPVGSVIRKGDVIGTIGRVGGGPPYLHFEIGRQSLVREDAETGEIKVPAFWYGQWRRDEVYENYYDPTNFLLNITGKYKWDFSVNGNDEGWIAENVKKYKNGNTYQVSDGLLSVKPGSGNLQLISYPLSLEAEIFDSMFIRMRSNGLGGHGRVYFATAEKPGYSEDKSMEFDILDDDKFHEYRVYMAGNHDWQGTIVGIRLDLLDTAVGETAAMNFDSIRLGRAYLSPTPDTGQRKCYDNSREIACPAPNEPFYGQDASYAINLPKYEIKTINGDEVIIDHITGLTWQRRDDGIKRTWYEAIDYCDNLALAGYSDWRRPTWKELQSMANYGYLDPAVNPATADFGYSAAPDDCYWSATTPSLPSSSALKACFRNNQIIIGDKNEKNYARAVRGRTLEFGHFRDNGDGTVTDITTGLMWEQTETRAMTWEKALAFSENLDLAGFRDWRLPTIRELSRLVDDSRREPSIDTAYFPGCRPSFYWSSTTHALYPGFAWHVRFDDGLVRAGHKGRRYYVRAVRGGKSQ
;
A
#
# COMPACT_ATOMS: atom_id res chain seq x y z
N LYS A 1 16.51 -57.74 -3.57
CA LYS A 1 15.57 -58.83 -3.18
C LYS A 1 15.23 -58.64 -1.70
N LEU A 2 13.97 -58.79 -1.31
CA LEU A 2 13.53 -58.66 0.08
C LEU A 2 12.88 -59.98 0.53
N LYS A 3 13.34 -60.53 1.66
CA LYS A 3 12.73 -61.71 2.30
C LYS A 3 12.38 -61.37 3.74
N ASN A 4 11.19 -61.78 4.16
CA ASN A 4 10.63 -61.55 5.51
C ASN A 4 10.63 -60.05 5.88
N VAL A 5 9.81 -59.28 5.16
CA VAL A 5 9.68 -57.83 5.30
C VAL A 5 8.66 -57.50 6.38
N PHE A 6 9.02 -56.59 7.27
CA PHE A 6 8.15 -56.00 8.28
C PHE A 6 8.11 -54.48 8.07
N VAL A 7 6.90 -53.92 8.02
CA VAL A 7 6.67 -52.48 7.88
C VAL A 7 6.08 -51.98 9.19
N ASP A 8 6.75 -51.01 9.81
CA ASP A 8 6.23 -50.26 10.94
C ASP A 8 5.84 -48.86 10.46
N GLU A 9 4.54 -48.67 10.24
CA GLU A 9 3.98 -47.42 9.73
C GLU A 9 4.08 -46.27 10.75
N SER A 10 4.03 -46.59 12.04
CA SER A 10 4.10 -45.58 13.10
C SER A 10 5.49 -44.97 13.24
N ALA A 11 6.52 -45.80 13.02
CA ALA A 11 7.92 -45.37 13.04
C ALA A 11 8.46 -44.98 11.65
N GLN A 12 7.66 -45.17 10.59
CA GLN A 12 8.08 -45.04 9.19
C GLN A 12 9.34 -45.85 8.85
N THR A 13 9.43 -47.11 9.30
CA THR A 13 10.59 -47.97 9.02
C THR A 13 10.21 -49.29 8.36
N VAL A 14 11.10 -49.78 7.49
CA VAL A 14 11.00 -51.11 6.86
C VAL A 14 12.20 -51.95 7.27
N ARG A 15 11.95 -53.14 7.78
CA ARG A 15 12.99 -54.09 8.22
C ARG A 15 12.85 -55.40 7.46
N ALA A 16 13.99 -56.00 7.08
CA ALA A 16 14.03 -57.31 6.44
C ALA A 16 15.27 -58.09 6.92
N ALA A 17 15.15 -59.43 6.99
CA ALA A 17 16.24 -60.29 7.47
C ALA A 17 17.42 -60.36 6.50
N ASP A 18 17.16 -60.28 5.19
CA ASP A 18 18.18 -60.15 4.15
C ASP A 18 17.78 -59.03 3.18
N MET A 19 18.63 -58.00 3.08
CA MET A 19 18.48 -56.88 2.16
C MET A 19 19.69 -56.78 1.24
N SER A 20 19.44 -56.95 -0.06
CA SER A 20 20.46 -56.76 -1.10
C SER A 20 19.87 -55.96 -2.26
N PHE A 21 20.58 -54.88 -2.63
CA PHE A 21 20.24 -53.96 -3.71
C PHE A 21 21.41 -53.87 -4.69
N SER A 22 21.12 -53.90 -5.98
CA SER A 22 22.10 -53.53 -7.03
C SER A 22 22.14 -52.03 -7.28
N TRP A 23 21.07 -51.31 -6.94
CA TRP A 23 20.97 -49.86 -6.81
C TRP A 23 19.71 -49.54 -5.97
N VAL A 24 19.70 -48.39 -5.30
CA VAL A 24 18.55 -47.85 -4.56
C VAL A 24 18.17 -46.53 -5.21
N ILE A 25 16.93 -46.38 -5.68
CA ILE A 25 16.39 -45.11 -6.16
C ILE A 25 15.47 -44.56 -5.07
N LEU A 26 15.78 -43.38 -4.56
CA LEU A 26 14.83 -42.54 -3.85
C LEU A 26 14.09 -41.69 -4.89
N SER A 27 12.83 -42.03 -5.16
CA SER A 27 11.95 -41.17 -5.96
C SER A 27 11.23 -40.19 -5.02
N TYR A 28 11.80 -39.00 -4.85
CA TYR A 28 10.99 -37.83 -4.51
C TYR A 28 10.52 -37.23 -5.83
N TYR A 29 9.22 -37.05 -6.01
CA TYR A 29 8.70 -36.23 -7.11
C TYR A 29 9.08 -34.77 -6.81
N MET A 30 10.24 -34.34 -7.32
CA MET A 30 10.60 -32.93 -7.34
C MET A 30 9.69 -32.21 -8.34
N LYS A 31 8.67 -31.52 -7.82
CA LYS A 31 7.94 -30.50 -8.58
C LYS A 31 8.93 -29.42 -9.01
N ILE A 32 9.15 -29.26 -10.31
CA ILE A 32 9.85 -28.11 -10.86
C ILE A 32 8.90 -26.92 -10.73
N GLY A 33 9.13 -26.08 -9.72
CA GLY A 33 8.59 -24.73 -9.64
C GLY A 33 9.72 -23.81 -9.26
N LYS A 34 10.01 -22.82 -10.11
CA LYS A 34 10.76 -21.64 -9.69
C LYS A 34 10.02 -21.01 -8.50
N LYS A 35 10.72 -20.49 -7.48
CA LYS A 35 10.04 -19.75 -6.38
C LYS A 35 9.29 -18.58 -7.01
N THR A 36 8.18 -18.13 -6.44
CA THR A 36 7.46 -16.92 -6.94
C THR A 36 8.40 -15.72 -7.11
N ALA A 37 9.44 -15.62 -6.26
CA ALA A 37 10.50 -14.63 -6.34
C ALA A 37 11.39 -14.70 -7.61
N ASP A 38 11.46 -15.87 -8.25
CA ASP A 38 12.25 -16.13 -9.46
C ASP A 38 11.44 -15.89 -10.76
N ILE A 39 10.13 -15.63 -10.64
CA ILE A 39 9.27 -15.17 -11.75
C ILE A 39 9.46 -13.65 -11.88
N PRO A 40 9.79 -13.11 -13.06
CA PRO A 40 9.90 -11.66 -13.25
C PRO A 40 8.59 -10.94 -12.88
N PRO A 41 8.65 -9.74 -12.29
CA PRO A 41 7.47 -8.90 -12.13
C PRO A 41 6.84 -8.59 -13.50
N ALA A 42 5.54 -8.83 -13.64
CA ALA A 42 4.79 -8.46 -14.83
C ALA A 42 4.53 -6.94 -14.82
N ALA A 43 5.03 -6.21 -15.82
CA ALA A 43 4.84 -4.77 -15.97
C ALA A 43 4.44 -4.38 -17.41
N GLY A 44 3.31 -3.67 -17.52
CA GLY A 44 2.68 -3.33 -18.80
C GLY A 44 2.16 -4.57 -19.52
N PHE A 45 1.00 -4.49 -20.16
CA PHE A 45 0.34 -5.64 -20.78
C PHE A 45 0.12 -5.39 -22.27
N ARG A 46 0.00 -6.46 -23.08
CA ARG A 46 -0.34 -6.38 -24.50
C ARG A 46 -1.48 -7.33 -24.87
N LEU A 47 -2.11 -7.07 -26.01
CA LEU A 47 -3.00 -8.02 -26.65
C LEU A 47 -2.23 -9.28 -27.08
N PRO A 48 -2.81 -10.47 -26.86
CA PRO A 48 -2.19 -11.74 -27.17
C PRO A 48 -2.35 -12.20 -28.63
N ILE A 49 -2.81 -11.33 -29.54
CA ILE A 49 -2.88 -11.60 -30.99
C ILE A 49 -2.01 -10.56 -31.71
N GLY A 50 -1.27 -10.98 -32.74
CA GLY A 50 -0.45 -10.08 -33.56
C GLY A 50 -0.22 -10.62 -34.97
N ASP A 51 0.24 -9.75 -35.86
CA ASP A 51 0.84 -10.14 -37.14
C ASP A 51 2.34 -10.30 -36.92
N ASN A 52 2.88 -11.49 -37.17
CA ASN A 52 4.31 -11.67 -37.37
C ASN A 52 4.49 -12.19 -38.79
N SER A 53 5.31 -11.49 -39.57
CA SER A 53 5.70 -11.84 -40.93
C SER A 53 6.59 -13.09 -41.06
N ASP A 54 6.82 -13.84 -39.97
CA ASP A 54 7.76 -14.97 -39.92
C ASP A 54 7.05 -16.30 -39.55
N PRO A 55 6.95 -17.27 -40.48
CA PRO A 55 6.19 -18.52 -40.30
C PRO A 55 6.86 -19.58 -39.40
N LEU A 56 8.03 -19.31 -38.81
CA LEU A 56 8.79 -20.28 -38.00
C LEU A 56 8.81 -19.90 -36.51
N TYR A 57 7.90 -20.49 -35.73
CA TYR A 57 7.78 -20.28 -34.29
C TYR A 57 8.86 -21.03 -33.48
N THR A 58 9.58 -20.32 -32.59
CA THR A 58 10.40 -20.90 -31.51
C THR A 58 10.06 -20.27 -30.15
N CYS A 59 9.92 -21.09 -29.09
CA CYS A 59 9.52 -20.62 -27.77
C CYS A 59 10.59 -19.70 -27.13
N GLY A 60 10.18 -18.57 -26.57
CA GLY A 60 11.03 -17.69 -25.74
C GLY A 60 11.98 -16.77 -26.51
N PHE A 61 11.79 -16.63 -27.82
CA PHE A 61 12.51 -15.64 -28.63
C PHE A 61 11.70 -14.35 -28.77
N ASP A 62 12.35 -13.23 -28.43
CA ASP A 62 11.86 -11.86 -28.62
C ASP A 62 11.85 -11.54 -30.12
N TYR A 63 10.69 -11.74 -30.75
CA TYR A 63 10.43 -11.12 -32.05
C TYR A 63 10.08 -9.67 -31.78
N GLN A 64 10.95 -8.77 -32.25
CA GLN A 64 10.88 -7.33 -32.02
C GLN A 64 9.43 -6.83 -32.00
N THR A 65 9.11 -6.02 -30.98
CA THR A 65 7.88 -5.22 -30.91
C THR A 65 7.52 -4.70 -32.30
N PRO A 66 6.30 -4.96 -32.82
CA PRO A 66 5.91 -4.51 -34.14
C PRO A 66 6.16 -3.01 -34.28
N SER A 67 6.64 -2.61 -35.44
CA SER A 67 6.70 -1.19 -35.79
C SER A 67 5.28 -0.60 -35.74
N ALA A 68 5.17 0.70 -35.47
CA ALA A 68 3.91 1.40 -35.17
C ALA A 68 2.79 1.30 -36.22
N ASN A 69 2.99 0.58 -37.33
CA ASN A 69 2.09 0.53 -38.48
C ASN A 69 1.47 -0.85 -38.77
N ASP A 70 1.91 -1.95 -38.13
CA ASP A 70 1.41 -3.30 -38.45
C ASP A 70 0.10 -3.69 -37.71
N LEU A 71 -0.44 -2.79 -36.90
CA LEU A 71 -1.73 -2.97 -36.21
C LEU A 71 -2.84 -2.06 -36.80
N GLY A 72 -2.55 -1.33 -37.88
CA GLY A 72 -3.44 -0.30 -38.42
C GLY A 72 -4.58 -0.80 -39.32
N GLU A 73 -4.43 -1.95 -39.98
CA GLU A 73 -5.40 -2.40 -41.01
C GLU A 73 -6.23 -3.65 -40.63
N ILE A 74 -5.81 -4.43 -39.62
CA ILE A 74 -6.45 -5.73 -39.31
C ILE A 74 -7.59 -5.61 -38.27
N PHE A 75 -7.61 -4.55 -37.46
CA PHE A 75 -8.45 -4.48 -36.25
C PHE A 75 -9.93 -4.09 -36.41
N PRO A 76 -10.39 -3.38 -37.45
CA PRO A 76 -11.83 -3.16 -37.66
C PRO A 76 -12.64 -4.46 -37.89
N LEU A 77 -11.95 -5.60 -38.09
CA LEU A 77 -12.55 -6.87 -38.50
C LEU A 77 -12.80 -7.85 -37.34
N LEU A 78 -12.17 -7.67 -36.17
CA LEU A 78 -12.33 -8.55 -35.00
C LEU A 78 -13.66 -8.24 -34.31
N GLN A 79 -14.60 -9.20 -34.33
CA GLN A 79 -15.88 -9.07 -33.61
C GLN A 79 -15.94 -10.05 -32.44
N ARG A 80 -16.54 -9.58 -31.36
CA ARG A 80 -16.82 -10.33 -30.12
C ARG A 80 -18.03 -11.24 -30.36
N SER A 81 -18.16 -12.34 -29.63
CA SER A 81 -19.34 -13.22 -29.70
C SER A 81 -20.60 -12.61 -29.06
N SER A 82 -20.47 -11.48 -28.37
CA SER A 82 -21.57 -10.74 -27.74
C SER A 82 -22.09 -9.61 -28.63
N SER A 83 -23.42 -9.46 -28.65
CA SER A 83 -24.17 -8.45 -29.41
C SER A 83 -23.70 -7.02 -29.18
N ALA A 84 -23.92 -6.16 -30.18
CA ALA A 84 -23.55 -4.74 -30.21
C ALA A 84 -24.10 -3.84 -29.06
N ASP A 85 -24.94 -4.39 -28.17
CA ASP A 85 -25.55 -3.71 -27.02
C ASP A 85 -24.87 -4.02 -25.67
N SER A 86 -23.60 -4.43 -25.68
CA SER A 86 -22.86 -4.82 -24.48
C SER A 86 -21.95 -3.68 -23.98
N ASP A 87 -22.27 -3.17 -22.79
CA ASP A 87 -21.57 -2.06 -22.12
C ASP A 87 -20.36 -2.62 -21.35
N TYR A 88 -19.17 -2.49 -21.93
CA TYR A 88 -17.91 -3.05 -21.40
C TYR A 88 -16.99 -1.94 -20.86
N PRO A 89 -16.27 -2.16 -19.74
CA PRO A 89 -15.21 -1.24 -19.31
C PRO A 89 -14.05 -1.17 -20.32
N ASP A 90 -13.50 0.03 -20.53
CA ASP A 90 -12.31 0.26 -21.35
C ASP A 90 -11.03 -0.18 -20.61
N ILE A 91 -10.18 -0.99 -21.26
CA ILE A 91 -8.85 -1.41 -20.84
C ILE A 91 -7.79 -0.92 -21.83
N ILE A 92 -6.99 0.06 -21.42
CA ILE A 92 -5.92 0.63 -22.26
C ILE A 92 -4.64 -0.21 -22.13
N PHE A 93 -4.27 -0.93 -23.19
CA PHE A 93 -2.95 -1.56 -23.31
C PHE A 93 -1.93 -0.57 -23.88
N ASN A 94 -1.37 0.25 -22.99
CA ASN A 94 -0.26 1.22 -23.15
C ASN A 94 -0.25 2.17 -24.37
N LYS A 95 -0.05 3.45 -24.07
CA LYS A 95 0.15 4.57 -24.99
C LYS A 95 1.35 4.33 -25.91
N ASN A 96 1.11 4.46 -27.22
CA ASN A 96 1.96 5.25 -28.13
C ASN A 96 1.22 5.48 -29.46
N GLY A 97 0.39 6.54 -29.50
CA GLY A 97 -0.21 7.06 -30.74
C GLY A 97 -1.74 7.09 -30.72
N GLY A 98 -2.30 8.29 -30.56
CA GLY A 98 -3.71 8.72 -30.63
C GLY A 98 -4.80 7.65 -30.84
N ASP A 99 -5.54 7.37 -29.77
CA ASP A 99 -6.90 6.83 -29.76
C ASP A 99 -7.13 5.34 -30.07
N ASN A 100 -6.33 4.46 -29.46
CA ASN A 100 -6.66 3.03 -29.32
C ASN A 100 -6.95 2.64 -27.86
N THR A 101 -8.21 2.73 -27.45
CA THR A 101 -8.79 2.11 -26.24
C THR A 101 -9.21 0.67 -26.57
N TRP A 102 -8.82 -0.32 -25.74
CA TRP A 102 -9.17 -1.74 -25.91
C TRP A 102 -10.10 -2.19 -24.78
N HIS A 103 -10.63 -3.42 -24.80
CA HIS A 103 -11.41 -3.98 -23.69
C HIS A 103 -10.90 -5.39 -23.38
N VAL A 104 -10.74 -5.75 -22.10
CA VAL A 104 -10.48 -7.14 -21.66
C VAL A 104 -11.67 -7.59 -20.84
N ILE A 105 -12.06 -8.85 -21.04
CA ILE A 105 -13.17 -9.43 -20.30
C ILE A 105 -12.60 -10.58 -19.47
N THR A 106 -13.00 -10.58 -18.22
CA THR A 106 -13.00 -11.73 -17.34
C THR A 106 -14.46 -12.18 -17.18
N ALA A 107 -14.71 -13.38 -16.65
CA ALA A 107 -16.02 -14.03 -16.58
C ALA A 107 -17.20 -13.24 -15.96
N PHE A 108 -16.97 -12.02 -15.47
CA PHE A 108 -17.97 -11.05 -15.03
C PHE A 108 -18.57 -10.29 -16.23
N ASN A 109 -19.51 -10.93 -16.92
CA ASN A 109 -20.44 -10.20 -17.78
C ASN A 109 -21.74 -9.94 -16.98
N ARG A 110 -22.02 -8.67 -16.66
CA ARG A 110 -23.17 -8.26 -15.83
C ARG A 110 -24.52 -8.36 -16.54
N ASN A 111 -24.56 -8.58 -17.87
CA ASN A 111 -25.79 -8.69 -18.65
C ASN A 111 -25.85 -10.00 -19.45
N ARG A 112 -26.60 -10.99 -18.97
CA ARG A 112 -27.01 -12.14 -19.80
C ARG A 112 -28.37 -11.90 -20.44
N GLN A 113 -28.39 -11.93 -21.77
CA GLN A 113 -29.04 -13.02 -22.50
C GLN A 113 -27.96 -13.71 -23.35
N ILE A 114 -27.63 -14.97 -23.05
CA ILE A 114 -26.82 -15.77 -23.99
C ILE A 114 -27.76 -16.25 -25.09
N ASN A 115 -27.49 -15.83 -26.33
CA ASN A 115 -27.92 -16.60 -27.49
C ASN A 115 -26.84 -17.66 -27.74
N PRO A 116 -27.16 -18.96 -27.79
CA PRO A 116 -26.16 -20.02 -27.89
C PRO A 116 -25.37 -19.89 -29.20
N ALA A 117 -24.04 -19.87 -29.07
CA ALA A 117 -23.16 -20.07 -30.20
C ALA A 117 -23.27 -21.53 -30.67
N SER A 118 -23.77 -21.69 -31.89
CA SER A 118 -23.81 -22.89 -32.75
C SER A 118 -25.13 -23.66 -32.78
N GLY A 119 -25.67 -23.79 -34.00
CA GLY A 119 -26.80 -24.66 -34.32
C GLY A 119 -27.89 -23.91 -35.06
N SER A 120 -28.14 -24.31 -36.29
CA SER A 120 -29.33 -23.99 -37.07
C SER A 120 -30.59 -23.90 -36.22
N ALA A 121 -31.41 -22.87 -36.49
CA ALA A 121 -32.80 -22.83 -36.09
C ALA A 121 -33.50 -24.13 -36.55
N GLY A 122 -33.70 -25.08 -35.64
CA GLY A 122 -34.30 -26.37 -35.94
C GLY A 122 -33.75 -27.53 -35.13
N ASP A 123 -33.80 -27.45 -33.80
CA ASP A 123 -34.25 -28.58 -32.98
C ASP A 123 -34.51 -28.08 -31.55
N SER A 124 -35.78 -28.05 -31.19
CA SER A 124 -36.34 -27.31 -30.06
C SER A 124 -36.29 -28.03 -28.72
N ASP A 125 -35.39 -29.01 -28.52
CA ASP A 125 -35.41 -29.87 -27.32
C ASP A 125 -34.15 -29.77 -26.42
N PHE A 126 -33.22 -28.86 -26.70
CA PHE A 126 -32.11 -28.50 -25.78
C PHE A 126 -32.15 -27.03 -25.31
N LEU A 127 -33.36 -26.48 -25.18
CA LEU A 127 -33.58 -25.16 -24.59
C LEU A 127 -33.45 -25.26 -23.06
N TYR A 128 -32.24 -25.02 -22.55
CA TYR A 128 -32.05 -24.75 -21.13
C TYR A 128 -32.86 -23.49 -20.77
N PRO A 129 -33.74 -23.53 -19.75
CA PRO A 129 -34.51 -22.37 -19.35
C PRO A 129 -33.59 -21.21 -18.97
N ALA A 130 -34.04 -19.99 -19.21
CA ALA A 130 -33.36 -18.75 -18.84
C ALA A 130 -33.15 -18.69 -17.32
N ASP A 131 -32.07 -19.29 -16.84
CA ASP A 131 -31.64 -19.26 -15.46
C ASP A 131 -30.60 -18.14 -15.30
N GLU A 132 -30.92 -17.13 -14.50
CA GLU A 132 -30.10 -15.93 -14.21
C GLU A 132 -28.80 -16.26 -13.43
N THR A 133 -28.53 -17.55 -13.16
CA THR A 133 -27.45 -18.02 -12.28
C THR A 133 -26.22 -18.59 -13.00
N ILE A 134 -26.24 -18.69 -14.33
CA ILE A 134 -25.16 -19.30 -15.12
C ILE A 134 -24.24 -18.20 -15.67
N PHE A 135 -22.91 -18.39 -15.63
CA PHE A 135 -21.90 -17.44 -16.13
C PHE A 135 -20.95 -18.09 -17.17
N SER A 136 -20.37 -17.29 -18.08
CA SER A 136 -19.37 -17.77 -19.06
C SER A 136 -17.97 -17.44 -18.55
N ASN A 137 -17.02 -18.36 -18.70
CA ASN A 137 -15.59 -18.09 -18.50
C ASN A 137 -14.93 -17.63 -19.79
N GLY A 138 -14.03 -16.66 -19.70
CA GLY A 138 -13.23 -16.19 -20.84
C GLY A 138 -14.00 -15.56 -22.00
N GLU A 139 -13.28 -15.34 -23.10
CA GLU A 139 -13.79 -14.79 -24.36
C GLU A 139 -13.29 -15.55 -25.57
N ASP A 140 -14.14 -15.64 -26.60
CA ASP A 140 -13.80 -16.22 -27.91
C ASP A 140 -13.60 -15.10 -28.95
N TRP A 141 -12.38 -14.98 -29.46
CA TRP A 141 -12.00 -13.90 -30.40
C TRP A 141 -11.96 -14.41 -31.84
N TYR A 142 -12.82 -13.86 -32.72
CA TYR A 142 -12.87 -14.20 -34.15
C TYR A 142 -13.04 -12.99 -35.10
N PHE A 143 -12.73 -13.15 -36.39
CA PHE A 143 -13.02 -12.12 -37.42
C PHE A 143 -14.45 -12.27 -37.98
N THR A 144 -15.20 -11.17 -38.06
CA THR A 144 -16.48 -11.12 -38.80
C THR A 144 -16.27 -11.23 -40.31
N GLY A 145 -17.07 -12.05 -40.99
CA GLY A 145 -17.02 -12.21 -42.46
C GLY A 145 -15.78 -12.93 -43.00
N HIS A 146 -14.74 -13.07 -42.17
CA HIS A 146 -13.41 -13.58 -42.50
C HIS A 146 -12.99 -14.71 -41.55
N ARG A 147 -13.95 -15.61 -41.24
CA ARG A 147 -13.82 -16.61 -40.17
C ARG A 147 -12.64 -17.56 -40.33
N ASN A 148 -12.04 -17.68 -41.51
CA ASN A 148 -10.93 -18.60 -41.75
C ASN A 148 -9.54 -17.94 -41.59
N ASP A 149 -9.48 -16.62 -41.47
CA ASP A 149 -8.25 -15.82 -41.63
C ASP A 149 -7.42 -15.76 -40.34
N LEU A 150 -7.96 -16.23 -39.20
CA LEU A 150 -7.25 -16.35 -37.92
C LEU A 150 -6.40 -17.62 -37.79
N GLN A 151 -6.67 -18.63 -38.62
CA GLN A 151 -5.97 -19.91 -38.51
C GLN A 151 -4.45 -19.68 -38.61
N ARG A 152 -3.70 -20.23 -37.64
CA ARG A 152 -2.23 -20.14 -37.52
C ARG A 152 -1.65 -18.77 -37.20
N LEU A 153 -2.46 -17.75 -36.92
CA LEU A 153 -1.91 -16.49 -36.41
C LEU A 153 -1.22 -16.70 -35.05
N PRO A 154 -0.11 -15.99 -34.79
CA PRO A 154 0.64 -16.14 -33.56
C PRO A 154 -0.15 -15.64 -32.35
N VAL A 155 -0.10 -16.43 -31.29
CA VAL A 155 -0.59 -16.06 -29.96
C VAL A 155 0.61 -15.61 -29.12
N HIS A 156 0.55 -14.40 -28.59
CA HIS A 156 1.62 -13.78 -27.80
C HIS A 156 1.32 -13.79 -26.30
N ALA A 157 2.38 -13.88 -25.50
CA ALA A 157 2.32 -13.68 -24.06
C ALA A 157 1.86 -12.25 -23.73
N MET A 158 0.80 -12.12 -22.93
CA MET A 158 0.28 -10.81 -22.53
C MET A 158 1.25 -10.01 -21.65
N ALA A 159 2.07 -10.70 -20.85
CA ALA A 159 3.02 -10.16 -19.89
C ALA A 159 4.06 -11.22 -19.52
N ASP A 160 5.13 -10.79 -18.84
CA ASP A 160 6.14 -11.68 -18.27
C ASP A 160 5.52 -12.69 -17.31
N GLY A 161 5.95 -13.94 -17.36
CA GLY A 161 5.34 -14.99 -16.55
C GLY A 161 6.01 -16.35 -16.65
N LEU A 162 5.44 -17.32 -15.94
CA LEU A 162 5.89 -18.71 -15.88
C LEU A 162 4.81 -19.62 -16.50
N ILE A 163 5.18 -20.44 -17.48
CA ILE A 163 4.28 -21.48 -17.99
C ILE A 163 4.06 -22.52 -16.89
N ILE A 164 2.82 -22.64 -16.41
CA ILE A 164 2.44 -23.61 -15.36
C ILE A 164 1.61 -24.77 -15.93
N TYR A 165 1.06 -24.61 -17.13
CA TYR A 165 0.31 -25.65 -17.82
C TYR A 165 0.52 -25.56 -19.32
N ASN A 166 0.72 -26.69 -19.98
CA ASN A 166 0.74 -26.81 -21.43
C ASN A 166 0.26 -28.22 -21.80
N ASN A 167 -1.04 -28.36 -22.05
CA ASN A 167 -1.66 -29.63 -22.43
C ASN A 167 -3.04 -29.40 -23.08
N ARG A 168 -3.89 -30.43 -23.14
CA ARG A 168 -5.29 -30.27 -23.57
C ARG A 168 -6.13 -29.49 -22.56
N GLY A 169 -7.18 -28.86 -23.06
CA GLY A 169 -8.20 -28.07 -22.40
C GLY A 169 -9.42 -27.94 -23.31
N TYR A 170 -9.92 -26.72 -23.55
CA TYR A 170 -10.90 -26.41 -24.60
C TYR A 170 -10.22 -26.51 -26.00
N GLY A 171 -9.52 -27.60 -26.28
CA GLY A 171 -8.49 -27.67 -27.34
C GLY A 171 -7.07 -27.73 -26.78
N ASN A 172 -6.05 -27.38 -27.56
CA ASN A 172 -4.70 -27.21 -27.01
C ASN A 172 -4.68 -25.92 -26.17
N ALA A 173 -4.13 -25.98 -24.97
CA ALA A 173 -4.17 -24.89 -24.00
C ALA A 173 -2.83 -24.66 -23.30
N ILE A 174 -2.53 -23.41 -23.00
CA ILE A 174 -1.39 -22.99 -22.19
C ILE A 174 -1.88 -22.05 -21.09
N VAL A 175 -1.33 -22.20 -19.88
CA VAL A 175 -1.59 -21.31 -18.74
C VAL A 175 -0.30 -20.74 -18.22
N VAL A 176 -0.31 -19.41 -18.05
CA VAL A 176 0.83 -18.63 -17.60
C VAL A 176 0.50 -18.00 -16.25
N GLN A 177 1.36 -18.19 -15.27
CA GLN A 177 1.30 -17.48 -14.00
C GLN A 177 2.16 -16.21 -14.07
N HIS A 178 1.57 -15.08 -13.71
CA HIS A 178 2.24 -13.78 -13.67
C HIS A 178 2.41 -13.32 -12.22
N ARG A 179 3.52 -12.62 -11.94
CA ARG A 179 3.80 -12.04 -10.63
C ARG A 179 3.46 -10.55 -10.63
N LEU A 180 2.47 -10.15 -9.84
CA LEU A 180 2.15 -8.74 -9.59
C LEU A 180 2.42 -8.36 -8.12
N PRO A 181 2.54 -7.05 -7.81
CA PRO A 181 2.66 -6.57 -6.42
C PRO A 181 1.48 -7.00 -5.53
N ALA A 182 0.27 -7.06 -6.09
CA ALA A 182 -0.96 -7.46 -5.37
C ALA A 182 -1.20 -8.98 -5.31
N GLY A 183 -0.26 -9.80 -5.77
CA GLY A 183 -0.36 -11.27 -5.80
C GLY A 183 -0.33 -11.89 -7.20
N PRO A 184 -0.26 -13.23 -7.32
CA PRO A 184 -0.17 -13.90 -8.60
C PRO A 184 -1.53 -13.93 -9.33
N ILE A 185 -1.47 -13.82 -10.66
CA ILE A 185 -2.61 -13.99 -11.56
C ILE A 185 -2.29 -15.05 -12.61
N LEU A 186 -3.32 -15.57 -13.27
CA LEU A 186 -3.19 -16.52 -14.37
C LEU A 186 -3.76 -15.94 -15.65
N SER A 187 -3.11 -16.22 -16.78
CA SER A 187 -3.71 -16.10 -18.11
C SER A 187 -3.82 -17.45 -18.79
N VAL A 188 -4.96 -17.71 -19.43
CA VAL A 188 -5.30 -18.95 -20.11
C VAL A 188 -5.49 -18.66 -21.59
N TYR A 189 -4.86 -19.46 -22.45
CA TYR A 189 -4.98 -19.38 -23.90
C TYR A 189 -5.36 -20.77 -24.41
N SER A 190 -6.53 -20.90 -25.02
CA SER A 190 -7.07 -22.17 -25.51
C SER A 190 -7.46 -22.09 -27.00
N HIS A 191 -7.84 -23.25 -27.57
CA HIS A 191 -8.07 -23.45 -29.01
C HIS A 191 -6.84 -23.22 -29.89
N LEU A 192 -5.64 -23.55 -29.40
CA LEU A 192 -4.41 -23.45 -30.19
C LEU A 192 -4.32 -24.55 -31.28
N ASP A 193 -3.69 -24.25 -32.42
CA ASP A 193 -3.59 -25.15 -33.59
C ASP A 193 -2.85 -26.43 -33.23
N GLU A 194 -1.70 -26.24 -32.59
CA GLU A 194 -0.87 -27.29 -32.05
C GLU A 194 -0.60 -27.05 -30.58
N LYS A 195 -0.11 -28.08 -29.88
CA LYS A 195 0.38 -27.92 -28.52
C LYS A 195 1.56 -26.94 -28.53
N SER A 196 1.53 -25.95 -27.64
CA SER A 196 2.60 -24.97 -27.53
C SER A 196 3.97 -25.65 -27.41
N LEU A 197 4.98 -25.13 -28.11
CA LEU A 197 6.36 -25.59 -27.98
C LEU A 197 7.01 -25.15 -26.66
N CYS A 198 6.36 -24.28 -25.87
CA CYS A 198 6.87 -23.82 -24.59
C CYS A 198 6.66 -24.86 -23.48
N PRO A 199 7.72 -25.47 -22.92
CA PRO A 199 7.57 -26.45 -21.86
C PRO A 199 7.05 -25.81 -20.56
N VAL A 200 6.36 -26.60 -19.74
CA VAL A 200 5.99 -26.21 -18.37
C VAL A 200 7.28 -25.90 -17.59
N GLY A 201 7.28 -24.78 -16.86
CA GLY A 201 8.44 -24.26 -16.14
C GLY A 201 9.24 -23.19 -16.90
N SER A 202 8.92 -22.92 -18.18
CA SER A 202 9.53 -21.82 -18.94
C SER A 202 9.12 -20.46 -18.40
N VAL A 203 10.10 -19.56 -18.26
CA VAL A 203 9.83 -18.13 -18.08
C VAL A 203 9.70 -17.51 -19.46
N ILE A 204 8.59 -16.83 -19.69
CA ILE A 204 8.31 -16.07 -20.91
C ILE A 204 8.31 -14.58 -20.60
N ARG A 205 8.60 -13.77 -21.61
CA ARG A 205 8.49 -12.32 -21.57
C ARG A 205 7.25 -11.87 -22.32
N LYS A 206 6.75 -10.69 -21.96
CA LYS A 206 5.70 -10.01 -22.71
C LYS A 206 6.06 -9.94 -24.20
N GLY A 207 5.17 -10.43 -25.04
CA GLY A 207 5.34 -10.42 -26.49
C GLY A 207 5.96 -11.66 -27.10
N ASP A 208 6.51 -12.57 -26.29
CA ASP A 208 6.95 -13.88 -26.77
C ASP A 208 5.77 -14.59 -27.43
N VAL A 209 6.01 -15.21 -28.59
CA VAL A 209 5.01 -16.11 -29.18
C VAL A 209 4.93 -17.35 -28.28
N ILE A 210 3.72 -17.78 -27.95
CA ILE A 210 3.44 -18.91 -27.07
C ILE A 210 2.60 -19.99 -27.75
N GLY A 211 2.13 -19.76 -28.97
CA GLY A 211 1.37 -20.72 -29.77
C GLY A 211 0.80 -20.07 -31.01
N THR A 212 -0.12 -20.77 -31.68
CA THR A 212 -0.85 -20.26 -32.85
C THR A 212 -2.33 -20.62 -32.73
N ILE A 213 -3.22 -19.82 -33.31
CA ILE A 213 -4.67 -20.03 -33.26
C ILE A 213 -5.08 -21.25 -34.10
N GLY A 214 -5.92 -22.13 -33.53
CA GLY A 214 -6.31 -23.41 -34.10
C GLY A 214 -7.78 -23.58 -34.43
N ARG A 215 -8.08 -24.73 -35.03
CA ARG A 215 -9.44 -25.23 -35.25
C ARG A 215 -9.73 -26.42 -34.35
N VAL A 216 -10.62 -26.23 -33.40
CA VAL A 216 -11.09 -27.30 -32.52
C VAL A 216 -12.49 -27.73 -32.96
N GLY A 217 -12.72 -29.04 -33.10
CA GLY A 217 -14.05 -29.61 -33.33
C GLY A 217 -14.70 -29.31 -34.70
N GLY A 218 -13.95 -28.80 -35.69
CA GLY A 218 -14.48 -28.48 -37.03
C GLY A 218 -15.16 -27.10 -37.15
N GLY A 219 -15.14 -26.29 -36.08
CA GLY A 219 -15.64 -24.91 -36.08
C GLY A 219 -14.69 -23.90 -36.76
N PRO A 220 -15.05 -22.60 -36.78
CA PRO A 220 -14.13 -21.54 -37.20
C PRO A 220 -12.93 -21.43 -36.23
N PRO A 221 -11.75 -20.98 -36.67
CA PRO A 221 -10.64 -20.64 -35.79
C PRO A 221 -10.97 -19.43 -34.91
N TYR A 222 -10.64 -19.54 -33.62
CA TYR A 222 -10.72 -18.47 -32.63
C TYR A 222 -9.71 -18.69 -31.51
N LEU A 223 -9.31 -17.60 -30.85
CA LEU A 223 -8.57 -17.69 -29.59
C LEU A 223 -9.57 -17.62 -28.44
N HIS A 224 -9.52 -18.59 -27.53
CA HIS A 224 -10.19 -18.44 -26.23
C HIS A 224 -9.19 -17.91 -25.20
N PHE A 225 -9.54 -16.81 -24.54
CA PHE A 225 -8.65 -16.12 -23.61
C PHE A 225 -9.32 -15.88 -22.26
N GLU A 226 -8.63 -16.20 -21.16
CA GLU A 226 -9.11 -15.98 -19.80
C GLU A 226 -8.05 -15.31 -18.91
N ILE A 227 -8.52 -14.56 -17.91
CA ILE A 227 -7.70 -14.06 -16.79
C ILE A 227 -8.31 -14.55 -15.47
N GLY A 228 -7.55 -15.35 -14.71
CA GLY A 228 -8.02 -16.03 -13.51
C GLY A 228 -7.14 -15.79 -12.28
N ARG A 229 -7.68 -16.14 -11.11
CA ARG A 229 -6.98 -16.16 -9.81
C ARG A 229 -6.16 -17.45 -9.68
N GLN A 230 -5.24 -17.50 -8.72
CA GLN A 230 -4.49 -18.74 -8.43
C GLN A 230 -5.40 -19.93 -8.05
N SER A 231 -6.55 -19.66 -7.43
CA SER A 231 -7.59 -20.65 -7.08
C SER A 231 -8.13 -21.44 -8.29
N LEU A 232 -7.97 -20.88 -9.50
CA LEU A 232 -8.32 -21.55 -10.74
C LEU A 232 -7.50 -22.83 -10.95
N VAL A 233 -6.27 -22.90 -10.44
CA VAL A 233 -5.41 -24.08 -10.52
C VAL A 233 -5.73 -25.04 -9.38
N ARG A 234 -6.21 -26.24 -9.71
CA ARG A 234 -6.43 -27.30 -8.73
C ARG A 234 -5.38 -28.40 -8.90
N GLU A 235 -4.86 -28.87 -7.78
CA GLU A 235 -4.00 -30.05 -7.76
C GLU A 235 -4.83 -31.27 -7.38
N ASP A 236 -4.73 -32.32 -8.18
CA ASP A 236 -5.27 -33.62 -7.78
C ASP A 236 -4.46 -34.18 -6.60
N ALA A 237 -5.13 -34.43 -5.49
CA ALA A 237 -4.46 -34.83 -4.25
C ALA A 237 -3.81 -36.22 -4.32
N GLU A 238 -4.24 -37.08 -5.26
CA GLU A 238 -3.72 -38.45 -5.40
C GLU A 238 -2.63 -38.53 -6.47
N THR A 239 -2.78 -37.79 -7.57
CA THR A 239 -1.84 -37.86 -8.71
C THR A 239 -0.84 -36.71 -8.76
N GLY A 240 -1.08 -35.61 -8.03
CA GLY A 240 -0.29 -34.38 -8.10
C GLY A 240 -0.45 -33.63 -9.43
N GLU A 241 -1.39 -34.05 -10.28
CA GLU A 241 -1.63 -33.45 -11.59
C GLU A 241 -2.28 -32.06 -11.43
N ILE A 242 -1.72 -31.06 -12.12
CA ILE A 242 -2.32 -29.74 -12.21
C ILE A 242 -3.52 -29.82 -13.17
N LYS A 243 -4.71 -29.63 -12.62
CA LYS A 243 -5.95 -29.47 -13.36
C LYS A 243 -6.23 -27.98 -13.50
N VAL A 244 -6.26 -27.52 -14.74
CA VAL A 244 -6.78 -26.20 -15.11
C VAL A 244 -8.20 -26.38 -15.65
N PRO A 245 -9.13 -25.43 -15.41
CA PRO A 245 -10.48 -25.52 -15.88
C PRO A 245 -10.51 -25.16 -17.36
N ALA A 246 -10.22 -26.17 -18.15
CA ALA A 246 -10.45 -26.17 -19.58
C ALA A 246 -11.12 -27.48 -19.98
N PHE A 247 -11.87 -28.11 -19.07
CA PHE A 247 -12.35 -29.49 -19.27
C PHE A 247 -13.84 -29.73 -19.02
N TRP A 248 -14.62 -28.71 -18.66
CA TRP A 248 -15.96 -28.96 -18.15
C TRP A 248 -16.99 -28.15 -18.94
N TYR A 249 -17.73 -28.86 -19.81
CA TYR A 249 -19.08 -28.45 -20.19
C TYR A 249 -19.93 -28.53 -18.92
N GLY A 250 -19.98 -27.44 -18.17
CA GLY A 250 -20.68 -27.34 -16.90
C GLY A 250 -20.95 -25.87 -16.59
N GLN A 251 -22.19 -25.57 -16.24
CA GLN A 251 -22.65 -24.24 -15.87
C GLN A 251 -21.83 -23.73 -14.68
N TRP A 252 -21.01 -22.69 -14.87
CA TRP A 252 -20.36 -22.02 -13.74
C TRP A 252 -21.41 -21.26 -12.94
N ARG A 253 -21.53 -21.59 -11.65
CA ARG A 253 -22.34 -20.81 -10.73
C ARG A 253 -21.66 -19.49 -10.45
N ARG A 254 -22.46 -18.47 -10.12
CA ARG A 254 -21.97 -17.13 -9.74
C ARG A 254 -20.80 -17.22 -8.76
N ASP A 255 -20.97 -17.91 -7.65
CA ASP A 255 -19.96 -17.95 -6.58
C ASP A 255 -18.63 -18.57 -7.04
N GLU A 256 -18.67 -19.61 -7.88
CA GLU A 256 -17.48 -20.24 -8.43
C GLU A 256 -16.72 -19.31 -9.39
N VAL A 257 -17.44 -18.46 -10.15
CA VAL A 257 -16.81 -17.43 -10.97
C VAL A 257 -16.14 -16.37 -10.09
N TYR A 258 -16.77 -15.94 -9.00
CA TYR A 258 -16.24 -14.94 -8.08
C TYR A 258 -14.97 -15.44 -7.36
N GLU A 259 -14.95 -16.73 -7.01
CA GLU A 259 -13.82 -17.38 -6.34
C GLU A 259 -12.61 -17.58 -7.26
N ASN A 260 -12.82 -17.76 -8.56
CA ASN A 260 -11.77 -18.24 -9.48
C ASN A 260 -11.35 -17.22 -10.55
N TYR A 261 -12.17 -16.22 -10.83
CA TYR A 261 -11.91 -15.20 -11.84
C TYR A 261 -11.93 -13.79 -11.24
N TYR A 262 -11.19 -12.86 -11.85
CA TYR A 262 -11.29 -11.45 -11.49
C TYR A 262 -12.55 -10.85 -12.13
N ASP A 263 -13.05 -9.72 -11.64
CA ASP A 263 -13.90 -8.80 -12.42
C ASP A 263 -12.96 -7.88 -13.23
N PRO A 264 -13.28 -7.43 -14.45
CA PRO A 264 -12.35 -6.64 -15.27
C PRO A 264 -11.96 -5.32 -14.59
N THR A 265 -12.91 -4.72 -13.87
CA THR A 265 -12.69 -3.56 -13.01
C THR A 265 -11.74 -3.95 -11.88
N ASN A 266 -11.98 -5.07 -11.20
CA ASN A 266 -11.10 -5.57 -10.12
C ASN A 266 -9.69 -5.97 -10.58
N PHE A 267 -9.54 -6.42 -11.82
CA PHE A 267 -8.24 -6.72 -12.44
C PHE A 267 -7.45 -5.41 -12.63
N LEU A 268 -8.08 -4.38 -13.19
CA LEU A 268 -7.50 -3.03 -13.30
C LEU A 268 -7.18 -2.42 -11.92
N LEU A 269 -8.03 -2.65 -10.92
CA LEU A 269 -7.88 -2.17 -9.55
C LEU A 269 -6.74 -2.87 -8.78
N ASN A 270 -6.54 -4.18 -9.03
CA ASN A 270 -5.45 -4.97 -8.44
C ASN A 270 -4.08 -4.69 -9.08
N ILE A 271 -4.01 -4.44 -10.40
CA ILE A 271 -2.73 -4.10 -11.06
C ILE A 271 -2.27 -2.67 -10.76
N THR A 272 -3.15 -1.80 -10.24
CA THR A 272 -2.85 -0.40 -9.90
C THR A 272 -2.68 -0.13 -8.41
N GLY A 273 -3.02 -1.08 -7.52
CA GLY A 273 -2.91 -0.90 -6.08
C GLY A 273 -3.84 0.19 -5.54
N LYS A 274 -5.15 0.12 -5.85
CA LYS A 274 -6.09 1.16 -5.41
C LYS A 274 -6.41 1.03 -3.92
N TYR A 275 -5.92 2.00 -3.15
CA TYR A 275 -6.31 2.34 -1.80
C TYR A 275 -7.23 3.57 -1.79
N LYS A 276 -7.76 4.00 -2.94
CA LYS A 276 -8.61 5.19 -3.09
C LYS A 276 -9.76 4.88 -4.04
N TRP A 277 -10.96 5.30 -3.65
CA TRP A 277 -12.20 5.19 -4.39
C TRP A 277 -12.81 6.59 -4.53
N ASP A 278 -13.09 7.02 -5.76
CA ASP A 278 -13.57 8.39 -6.06
C ASP A 278 -14.84 8.43 -6.89
N PHE A 279 -15.37 7.26 -7.27
CA PHE A 279 -16.68 7.10 -7.91
C PHE A 279 -16.89 8.00 -9.14
N SER A 280 -15.79 8.37 -9.82
CA SER A 280 -15.77 9.34 -10.91
C SER A 280 -16.40 8.84 -12.21
N VAL A 281 -16.63 7.53 -12.31
CA VAL A 281 -17.26 6.88 -13.46
C VAL A 281 -18.69 6.48 -13.11
N ASN A 282 -19.67 7.03 -13.83
CA ASN A 282 -21.08 6.72 -13.64
C ASN A 282 -21.34 5.21 -13.75
N GLY A 283 -22.17 4.67 -12.85
CA GLY A 283 -22.49 3.25 -12.77
C GLY A 283 -21.42 2.35 -12.12
N ASN A 284 -20.20 2.85 -11.88
CA ASN A 284 -19.09 2.08 -11.34
C ASN A 284 -18.94 2.28 -9.82
N ASP A 285 -19.28 1.25 -9.06
CA ASP A 285 -19.13 1.19 -7.60
C ASP A 285 -17.69 1.03 -7.12
N GLU A 286 -16.74 0.86 -8.05
CA GLU A 286 -15.31 0.69 -7.81
C GLU A 286 -14.98 -0.45 -6.84
N GLY A 287 -15.84 -1.48 -6.77
CA GLY A 287 -15.67 -2.63 -5.92
C GLY A 287 -16.19 -2.43 -4.49
N TRP A 288 -17.32 -1.74 -4.34
CA TRP A 288 -18.06 -1.65 -3.07
C TRP A 288 -19.43 -2.31 -3.18
N ILE A 289 -19.66 -3.31 -2.33
CA ILE A 289 -20.92 -4.05 -2.26
C ILE A 289 -21.78 -3.42 -1.15
N ALA A 290 -22.97 -2.95 -1.51
CA ALA A 290 -23.93 -2.41 -0.57
C ALA A 290 -24.93 -3.49 -0.09
N GLU A 291 -24.96 -3.75 1.21
CA GLU A 291 -25.88 -4.66 1.88
C GLU A 291 -26.77 -3.93 2.89
N ASN A 292 -27.92 -4.52 3.23
CA ASN A 292 -28.95 -3.91 4.08
C ASN A 292 -29.45 -2.56 3.57
N VAL A 293 -29.54 -2.42 2.24
CA VAL A 293 -29.99 -1.22 1.53
C VAL A 293 -31.32 -1.42 0.80
N LYS A 294 -32.07 -0.34 0.59
CA LYS A 294 -33.21 -0.32 -0.33
C LYS A 294 -32.72 -0.32 -1.77
N LYS A 295 -33.45 -1.02 -2.63
CA LYS A 295 -33.21 -1.00 -4.07
C LYS A 295 -33.72 0.30 -4.70
N TYR A 296 -32.98 0.83 -5.66
CA TYR A 296 -33.41 1.91 -6.54
C TYR A 296 -34.45 1.39 -7.56
N LYS A 297 -35.09 2.29 -8.30
CA LYS A 297 -36.14 1.94 -9.28
C LYS A 297 -35.66 0.97 -10.37
N ASN A 298 -34.36 0.98 -10.67
CA ASN A 298 -33.72 0.07 -11.62
C ASN A 298 -33.35 -1.30 -10.99
N GLY A 299 -33.70 -1.55 -9.72
CA GLY A 299 -33.40 -2.80 -9.01
C GLY A 299 -32.02 -2.85 -8.34
N ASN A 300 -31.15 -1.86 -8.57
CA ASN A 300 -29.80 -1.82 -8.01
C ASN A 300 -29.80 -1.44 -6.53
N THR A 301 -28.82 -1.95 -5.77
CA THR A 301 -28.62 -1.65 -4.34
C THR A 301 -27.85 -0.33 -4.12
N TYR A 302 -27.27 0.24 -5.18
CA TYR A 302 -26.55 1.50 -5.16
C TYR A 302 -26.84 2.31 -6.44
N GLN A 303 -26.46 3.59 -6.43
CA GLN A 303 -26.39 4.44 -7.61
C GLN A 303 -25.04 5.16 -7.61
N VAL A 304 -24.27 5.06 -8.71
CA VAL A 304 -23.09 5.90 -8.92
C VAL A 304 -23.38 6.89 -10.04
N SER A 305 -23.43 8.17 -9.71
CA SER A 305 -23.64 9.25 -10.68
C SER A 305 -23.01 10.54 -10.18
N ASP A 306 -22.43 11.31 -11.10
CA ASP A 306 -21.86 12.64 -10.82
C ASP A 306 -20.76 12.63 -9.74
N GLY A 307 -19.92 11.59 -9.75
CA GLY A 307 -18.82 11.43 -8.78
C GLY A 307 -19.25 10.92 -7.41
N LEU A 308 -20.49 10.46 -7.24
CA LEU A 308 -21.02 10.04 -5.94
C LEU A 308 -21.54 8.60 -5.97
N LEU A 309 -21.07 7.78 -5.04
CA LEU A 309 -21.74 6.53 -4.65
C LEU A 309 -22.85 6.83 -3.65
N SER A 310 -24.09 6.57 -4.05
CA SER A 310 -25.30 6.85 -3.29
C SER A 310 -25.99 5.56 -2.89
N VAL A 311 -26.31 5.42 -1.60
CA VAL A 311 -27.02 4.25 -1.06
C VAL A 311 -28.17 4.68 -0.15
N LYS A 312 -29.27 3.93 -0.21
CA LYS A 312 -30.46 4.16 0.61
C LYS A 312 -30.57 3.09 1.68
N PRO A 313 -30.74 3.44 2.95
CA PRO A 313 -30.81 2.46 4.02
C PRO A 313 -32.06 1.59 3.91
N GLY A 314 -31.86 0.31 4.18
CA GLY A 314 -32.90 -0.71 4.31
C GLY A 314 -33.47 -0.76 5.73
N SER A 315 -33.87 -1.96 6.16
CA SER A 315 -34.22 -2.25 7.55
C SER A 315 -33.01 -2.85 8.27
N GLY A 316 -32.22 -2.03 8.97
CA GLY A 316 -31.04 -2.45 9.72
C GLY A 316 -29.80 -1.60 9.46
N ASN A 317 -28.64 -2.06 9.96
CA ASN A 317 -27.35 -1.39 9.77
C ASN A 317 -26.91 -1.51 8.31
N LEU A 318 -26.80 -0.39 7.61
CA LEU A 318 -26.32 -0.35 6.23
C LEU A 318 -24.85 -0.75 6.21
N GLN A 319 -24.47 -1.64 5.28
CA GLN A 319 -23.09 -2.10 5.13
C GLN A 319 -22.57 -1.81 3.73
N LEU A 320 -21.33 -1.30 3.67
CA LEU A 320 -20.54 -1.21 2.45
C LEU A 320 -19.31 -2.10 2.62
N ILE A 321 -19.21 -3.15 1.84
CA ILE A 321 -18.15 -4.15 1.91
C ILE A 321 -17.23 -3.95 0.71
N SER A 322 -15.94 -3.77 0.94
CA SER A 322 -14.97 -3.73 -0.14
C SER A 322 -14.83 -5.11 -0.77
N TYR A 323 -14.53 -5.16 -2.07
CA TYR A 323 -13.98 -6.37 -2.66
C TYR A 323 -12.65 -6.77 -1.98
N PRO A 324 -12.21 -8.04 -2.15
CA PRO A 324 -10.98 -8.51 -1.54
C PRO A 324 -9.78 -7.63 -1.89
N LEU A 325 -9.05 -7.24 -0.86
CA LEU A 325 -7.87 -6.39 -0.93
C LEU A 325 -6.59 -7.23 -0.80
N SER A 326 -5.45 -6.61 -1.12
CA SER A 326 -4.12 -7.14 -0.80
C SER A 326 -3.22 -5.95 -0.48
N LEU A 327 -3.47 -5.32 0.66
CA LEU A 327 -2.79 -4.09 1.10
C LEU A 327 -2.01 -4.35 2.38
N GLU A 328 -0.77 -3.89 2.46
CA GLU A 328 0.02 -4.01 3.70
C GLU A 328 -0.46 -2.94 4.70
N ALA A 329 -0.97 -3.41 5.86
CA ALA A 329 -1.50 -2.57 6.92
C ALA A 329 -0.50 -1.50 7.38
N GLU A 330 0.79 -1.82 7.38
CA GLU A 330 1.88 -0.93 7.82
C GLU A 330 2.09 0.28 6.90
N ILE A 331 1.54 0.23 5.68
CA ILE A 331 1.57 1.36 4.73
C ILE A 331 0.46 2.35 5.05
N PHE A 332 -0.70 1.88 5.55
CA PHE A 332 -1.92 2.65 5.74
C PHE A 332 -2.35 2.64 7.20
N ASP A 333 -2.24 3.75 7.92
CA ASP A 333 -2.65 3.79 9.32
C ASP A 333 -4.13 4.22 9.50
N SER A 334 -4.79 4.68 8.43
CA SER A 334 -6.12 5.29 8.51
C SER A 334 -6.96 5.12 7.26
N MET A 335 -8.27 5.22 7.45
CA MET A 335 -9.27 5.35 6.40
C MET A 335 -9.85 6.77 6.41
N PHE A 336 -10.06 7.32 5.23
CA PHE A 336 -10.65 8.63 5.00
C PHE A 336 -11.93 8.42 4.21
N ILE A 337 -13.03 8.95 4.71
CA ILE A 337 -14.37 8.77 4.15
C ILE A 337 -14.93 10.16 3.96
N ARG A 338 -14.97 10.65 2.71
CA ARG A 338 -15.65 11.90 2.39
C ARG A 338 -17.09 11.59 2.00
N MET A 339 -18.03 11.93 2.88
CA MET A 339 -19.43 11.63 2.68
C MET A 339 -20.33 12.73 3.26
N ARG A 340 -21.59 12.71 2.85
CA ARG A 340 -22.67 13.46 3.49
C ARG A 340 -23.83 12.53 3.82
N SER A 341 -24.47 12.81 4.93
CA SER A 341 -25.70 12.14 5.35
C SER A 341 -26.89 13.10 5.24
N ASN A 342 -28.04 12.57 4.83
CA ASN A 342 -29.29 13.30 4.82
C ASN A 342 -30.39 12.46 5.48
N GLY A 343 -30.69 12.80 6.72
CA GLY A 343 -31.70 12.16 7.55
C GLY A 343 -31.26 10.81 8.12
N LEU A 344 -29.95 10.52 8.20
CA LEU A 344 -29.39 9.23 8.60
C LEU A 344 -28.22 9.31 9.60
N GLY A 345 -28.36 8.59 10.71
CA GLY A 345 -27.25 8.14 11.56
C GLY A 345 -26.57 9.22 12.41
N GLY A 346 -26.01 8.76 13.54
CA GLY A 346 -25.08 9.51 14.40
C GLY A 346 -23.73 8.81 14.61
N HIS A 347 -23.61 7.54 14.17
CA HIS A 347 -22.42 6.71 14.39
C HIS A 347 -22.15 5.78 13.19
N GLY A 348 -20.88 5.58 12.88
CA GLY A 348 -20.37 4.62 11.91
C GLY A 348 -19.26 3.76 12.50
N ARG A 349 -19.01 2.60 11.89
CA ARG A 349 -17.96 1.67 12.31
C ARG A 349 -17.27 1.07 11.10
N VAL A 350 -15.95 1.09 11.07
CA VAL A 350 -15.11 0.48 10.04
C VAL A 350 -14.55 -0.83 10.58
N TYR A 351 -14.91 -1.94 9.97
CA TYR A 351 -14.32 -3.26 10.19
C TYR A 351 -13.23 -3.56 9.17
N PHE A 352 -12.30 -4.44 9.54
CA PHE A 352 -11.28 -4.95 8.63
C PHE A 352 -11.04 -6.45 8.80
N ALA A 353 -10.51 -7.07 7.75
CA ALA A 353 -10.09 -8.45 7.70
C ALA A 353 -8.62 -8.53 7.26
N THR A 354 -7.85 -9.44 7.82
CA THR A 354 -6.44 -9.68 7.46
C THR A 354 -6.28 -11.09 6.88
N ALA A 355 -5.20 -11.33 6.14
CA ALA A 355 -4.90 -12.66 5.60
C ALA A 355 -4.80 -13.73 6.70
N GLU A 356 -4.30 -13.36 7.88
CA GLU A 356 -4.23 -14.25 9.06
C GLU A 356 -5.59 -14.43 9.75
N LYS A 357 -6.44 -13.40 9.75
CA LYS A 357 -7.77 -13.40 10.37
C LYS A 357 -8.84 -12.89 9.38
N PRO A 358 -9.31 -13.72 8.42
CA PRO A 358 -10.09 -13.27 7.26
C PRO A 358 -11.59 -12.94 7.49
N GLY A 359 -12.04 -12.75 8.73
CA GLY A 359 -13.43 -12.36 9.05
C GLY A 359 -13.59 -10.94 9.59
N TYR A 360 -14.81 -10.41 9.66
CA TYR A 360 -15.12 -9.15 10.34
C TYR A 360 -15.65 -9.41 11.75
N SER A 361 -15.06 -8.78 12.76
CA SER A 361 -15.44 -8.90 14.18
C SER A 361 -15.21 -7.58 14.93
N GLU A 362 -15.89 -7.38 16.06
CA GLU A 362 -15.85 -6.09 16.77
C GLU A 362 -14.47 -5.68 17.25
N ASP A 363 -13.65 -6.65 17.67
CA ASP A 363 -12.24 -6.47 18.04
C ASP A 363 -11.38 -6.01 16.86
N LYS A 364 -11.84 -6.16 15.61
CA LYS A 364 -11.18 -5.66 14.39
C LYS A 364 -12.01 -4.56 13.74
N SER A 365 -12.37 -3.57 14.54
CA SER A 365 -13.13 -2.41 14.09
C SER A 365 -12.71 -1.12 14.77
N MET A 366 -13.09 0.00 14.17
CA MET A 366 -12.92 1.36 14.67
C MET A 366 -14.21 2.15 14.46
N GLU A 367 -14.63 2.93 15.46
CA GLU A 367 -15.86 3.73 15.41
C GLU A 367 -15.57 5.20 15.07
N PHE A 368 -16.57 5.88 14.51
CA PHE A 368 -16.53 7.32 14.26
C PHE A 368 -17.95 7.92 14.27
N ASP A 369 -18.07 9.18 14.66
CA ASP A 369 -19.35 9.89 14.70
C ASP A 369 -19.69 10.51 13.34
N ILE A 370 -20.97 10.51 12.99
CA ILE A 370 -21.48 11.02 11.71
C ILE A 370 -22.29 12.29 11.96
N LEU A 371 -22.03 13.33 11.18
CA LEU A 371 -22.82 14.56 11.16
C LEU A 371 -23.93 14.47 10.11
N ASP A 372 -25.18 14.54 10.57
CA ASP A 372 -26.39 14.57 9.73
C ASP A 372 -26.83 16.01 9.46
N ASP A 373 -26.08 16.72 8.62
CA ASP A 373 -26.34 18.13 8.26
C ASP A 373 -26.42 18.39 6.73
N ASP A 374 -26.50 17.31 5.93
CA ASP A 374 -26.52 17.31 4.47
C ASP A 374 -25.31 18.02 3.81
N LYS A 375 -24.20 18.16 4.55
CA LYS A 375 -22.92 18.68 4.03
C LYS A 375 -21.89 17.58 3.93
N PHE A 376 -20.97 17.75 2.99
CA PHE A 376 -19.81 16.86 2.88
C PHE A 376 -18.82 17.12 4.00
N HIS A 377 -18.52 16.06 4.74
CA HIS A 377 -17.45 16.01 5.73
C HIS A 377 -16.45 14.94 5.34
N GLU A 378 -15.17 15.15 5.64
CA GLU A 378 -14.15 14.11 5.56
C GLU A 378 -13.97 13.52 6.96
N TYR A 379 -14.43 12.29 7.14
CA TYR A 379 -14.22 11.49 8.35
C TYR A 379 -12.89 10.77 8.24
N ARG A 380 -12.15 10.73 9.34
CA ARG A 380 -10.83 10.09 9.43
C ARG A 380 -10.88 9.08 10.54
N VAL A 381 -10.69 7.82 10.18
CA VAL A 381 -10.74 6.67 11.09
C VAL A 381 -9.33 6.10 11.19
N TYR A 382 -8.70 6.20 12.35
CA TYR A 382 -7.34 5.69 12.57
C TYR A 382 -7.38 4.19 12.79
N MET A 383 -7.08 3.44 11.74
CA MET A 383 -7.17 1.99 11.76
C MET A 383 -6.05 1.34 12.57
N ALA A 384 -4.84 1.92 12.55
CA ALA A 384 -3.69 1.42 13.31
C ALA A 384 -3.82 1.59 14.83
N GLY A 385 -4.85 2.30 15.32
CA GLY A 385 -5.22 2.31 16.74
C GLY A 385 -5.72 0.95 17.21
N ASN A 386 -6.16 0.11 16.27
CA ASN A 386 -6.51 -1.28 16.51
C ASN A 386 -5.27 -2.18 16.39
N HIS A 387 -4.91 -2.91 17.45
CA HIS A 387 -3.71 -3.75 17.49
C HIS A 387 -3.68 -4.92 16.48
N ASP A 388 -4.83 -5.27 15.91
CA ASP A 388 -4.96 -6.33 14.92
C ASP A 388 -4.81 -5.79 13.48
N TRP A 389 -4.70 -4.47 13.30
CA TRP A 389 -4.37 -3.84 12.02
C TRP A 389 -2.88 -4.01 11.69
N GLN A 390 -2.54 -5.21 11.21
CA GLN A 390 -1.17 -5.61 10.86
C GLN A 390 -1.18 -6.67 9.77
N GLY A 391 -0.09 -6.78 9.01
CA GLY A 391 0.05 -7.68 7.87
C GLY A 391 -0.88 -7.31 6.71
N THR A 392 -1.22 -8.29 5.89
CA THR A 392 -2.00 -8.03 4.67
C THR A 392 -3.49 -7.87 5.00
N ILE A 393 -4.03 -6.67 4.79
CA ILE A 393 -5.46 -6.36 4.79
C ILE A 393 -6.10 -6.96 3.54
N VAL A 394 -7.12 -7.79 3.75
CA VAL A 394 -7.84 -8.51 2.69
C VAL A 394 -9.28 -8.06 2.51
N GLY A 395 -9.78 -7.17 3.37
CA GLY A 395 -11.11 -6.60 3.22
C GLY A 395 -11.41 -5.51 4.24
N ILE A 396 -12.29 -4.59 3.86
CA ILE A 396 -12.83 -3.52 4.70
C ILE A 396 -14.34 -3.57 4.62
N ARG A 397 -15.02 -3.33 5.73
CA ARG A 397 -16.48 -3.14 5.76
C ARG A 397 -16.83 -1.90 6.56
N LEU A 398 -17.58 -0.99 5.97
CA LEU A 398 -18.14 0.17 6.64
C LEU A 398 -19.59 -0.12 7.03
N ASP A 399 -19.89 -0.07 8.32
CA ASP A 399 -21.23 -0.16 8.87
C ASP A 399 -21.70 1.24 9.29
N LEU A 400 -22.90 1.61 8.84
CA LEU A 400 -23.58 2.85 9.23
C LEU A 400 -24.73 2.46 10.15
N LEU A 401 -24.59 2.79 11.43
CA LEU A 401 -25.46 2.31 12.50
C LEU A 401 -26.66 3.25 12.69
N ASP A 402 -27.76 2.71 13.23
CA ASP A 402 -28.97 3.47 13.60
C ASP A 402 -29.57 4.32 12.48
N THR A 403 -29.52 3.83 11.23
CA THR A 403 -30.05 4.55 10.07
C THR A 403 -31.59 4.61 10.10
N ALA A 404 -32.14 5.83 10.18
CA ALA A 404 -33.60 6.05 10.19
C ALA A 404 -34.22 5.72 8.83
N VAL A 405 -35.34 5.00 8.81
CA VAL A 405 -35.98 4.54 7.56
C VAL A 405 -36.91 5.63 7.00
N GLY A 406 -36.33 6.63 6.33
CA GLY A 406 -37.07 7.60 5.50
C GLY A 406 -37.15 7.18 4.02
N GLU A 407 -38.15 7.66 3.26
CA GLU A 407 -38.20 7.45 1.80
C GLU A 407 -37.16 8.29 1.03
N THR A 408 -36.77 9.43 1.60
CA THR A 408 -35.83 10.40 0.99
C THR A 408 -34.40 10.29 1.54
N ALA A 409 -34.17 9.43 2.53
CA ALA A 409 -32.91 9.35 3.25
C ALA A 409 -31.84 8.63 2.42
N ALA A 410 -30.62 9.16 2.37
CA ALA A 410 -29.51 8.59 1.60
C ALA A 410 -28.13 8.94 2.20
N MET A 411 -27.19 8.01 2.07
CA MET A 411 -25.77 8.24 2.32
C MET A 411 -25.07 8.42 0.98
N ASN A 412 -24.30 9.50 0.85
CA ASN A 412 -23.60 9.84 -0.38
C ASN A 412 -22.10 9.92 -0.11
N PHE A 413 -21.34 9.06 -0.78
CA PHE A 413 -19.90 8.97 -0.68
C PHE A 413 -19.29 9.61 -1.92
N ASP A 414 -18.46 10.63 -1.69
CA ASP A 414 -17.65 11.25 -2.73
C ASP A 414 -16.31 10.55 -2.87
N SER A 415 -15.71 10.17 -1.74
CA SER A 415 -14.53 9.33 -1.80
C SER A 415 -14.36 8.50 -0.54
N ILE A 416 -13.73 7.34 -0.73
CA ILE A 416 -13.23 6.50 0.34
C ILE A 416 -11.75 6.28 0.03
N ARG A 417 -10.85 6.30 1.01
CA ARG A 417 -9.46 5.92 0.78
C ARG A 417 -8.79 5.43 2.04
N LEU A 418 -7.92 4.45 1.92
CA LEU A 418 -6.88 4.20 2.89
C LEU A 418 -5.71 5.16 2.66
N GLY A 419 -5.06 5.54 3.74
CA GLY A 419 -3.92 6.43 3.74
C GLY A 419 -3.24 6.41 5.09
N ARG A 420 -2.34 7.35 5.32
CA ARG A 420 -1.90 7.68 6.67
C ARG A 420 -2.64 8.93 7.14
N ALA A 421 -3.35 8.88 8.27
CA ALA A 421 -3.93 10.03 8.96
C ALA A 421 -2.86 11.10 9.09
N TYR A 422 -1.67 10.71 9.51
CA TYR A 422 -0.58 11.65 9.60
C TYR A 422 0.53 11.15 8.69
N LEU A 423 0.79 11.93 7.64
CA LEU A 423 1.92 11.70 6.77
C LEU A 423 3.25 11.85 7.53
N SER A 424 3.32 12.27 8.80
CA SER A 424 4.54 12.24 9.62
C SER A 424 4.20 12.42 11.10
N PRO A 425 3.60 11.41 11.79
CA PRO A 425 3.43 11.52 13.24
C PRO A 425 4.78 11.79 13.89
N THR A 426 4.83 12.75 14.81
CA THR A 426 6.08 13.14 15.47
C THR A 426 6.26 12.24 16.69
N PRO A 427 7.30 11.37 16.73
CA PRO A 427 7.47 10.49 17.89
C PRO A 427 7.98 11.30 19.09
N ASP A 428 7.69 10.89 20.32
CA ASP A 428 8.14 11.61 21.51
C ASP A 428 9.67 11.59 21.62
N THR A 429 10.23 12.52 22.40
CA THR A 429 11.69 12.67 22.53
C THR A 429 12.33 11.56 23.38
N GLY A 430 11.51 10.79 24.12
CA GLY A 430 11.97 9.78 25.07
C GLY A 430 12.39 10.34 26.43
N GLN A 431 12.31 11.65 26.67
CA GLN A 431 12.57 12.25 27.98
C GLN A 431 11.45 11.91 28.97
N ARG A 432 11.78 11.18 30.06
CA ARG A 432 10.83 10.73 31.09
C ARG A 432 11.00 11.38 32.46
N LYS A 433 11.98 12.29 32.59
CA LYS A 433 12.34 12.97 33.83
C LYS A 433 12.01 14.45 33.72
N CYS A 434 11.63 15.04 34.85
CA CYS A 434 11.33 16.47 34.95
C CYS A 434 12.44 17.22 35.67
N TYR A 435 12.55 18.52 35.40
CA TYR A 435 13.67 19.34 35.87
C TYR A 435 13.23 20.76 36.24
N ASP A 436 13.85 21.32 37.28
CA ASP A 436 13.77 22.75 37.59
C ASP A 436 14.87 23.54 36.86
N ASN A 437 15.19 24.76 37.32
CA ASN A 437 16.26 25.60 36.75
C ASN A 437 17.70 25.13 37.06
N SER A 438 17.88 24.03 37.79
CA SER A 438 19.17 23.63 38.36
C SER A 438 19.39 22.12 38.47
N ARG A 439 18.33 21.32 38.63
CA ARG A 439 18.42 19.87 38.89
C ARG A 439 17.20 19.11 38.37
N GLU A 440 17.32 17.79 38.39
CA GLU A 440 16.19 16.85 38.25
C GLU A 440 15.25 16.96 39.46
N ILE A 441 13.95 16.87 39.20
CA ILE A 441 12.87 16.91 40.20
C ILE A 441 11.85 15.80 39.90
N ALA A 442 10.99 15.49 40.88
CA ALA A 442 9.78 14.73 40.60
C ALA A 442 8.90 15.51 39.60
N CYS A 443 8.23 14.82 38.71
CA CYS A 443 7.36 15.49 37.74
C CYS A 443 6.22 16.23 38.47
N PRO A 444 6.13 17.57 38.28
CA PRO A 444 5.14 18.37 38.99
C PRO A 444 3.70 17.97 38.63
N ALA A 445 2.77 18.19 39.55
CA ALA A 445 1.34 18.06 39.29
C ALA A 445 0.80 19.29 38.52
N PRO A 446 -0.39 19.19 37.89
CA PRO A 446 -1.03 20.35 37.25
C PRO A 446 -1.10 21.56 38.19
N ASN A 447 -0.77 22.75 37.67
CA ASN A 447 -0.66 24.03 38.38
C ASN A 447 0.55 24.20 39.33
N GLU A 448 1.43 23.20 39.45
CA GLU A 448 2.70 23.38 40.14
C GLU A 448 3.76 24.03 39.22
N PRO A 449 4.75 24.74 39.79
CA PRO A 449 5.88 25.26 39.03
C PRO A 449 6.54 24.17 38.19
N PHE A 450 6.87 24.51 36.94
CA PHE A 450 7.46 23.59 35.96
C PHE A 450 6.58 22.40 35.53
N TYR A 451 5.26 22.42 35.76
CA TYR A 451 4.34 21.50 35.06
C TYR A 451 4.34 21.76 33.54
N GLY A 452 3.99 20.75 32.73
CA GLY A 452 3.90 20.89 31.27
C GLY A 452 5.20 20.62 30.49
N GLN A 453 6.20 20.04 31.15
CA GLN A 453 7.47 19.64 30.50
C GLN A 453 7.25 18.47 29.54
N ASP A 454 8.24 18.17 28.70
CA ASP A 454 8.24 17.03 27.77
C ASP A 454 7.83 15.72 28.47
N ALA A 455 8.45 15.41 29.61
CA ALA A 455 8.15 14.24 30.43
C ALA A 455 6.75 14.22 31.08
N SER A 456 5.98 15.31 31.00
CA SER A 456 4.58 15.35 31.45
C SER A 456 3.64 14.68 30.44
N TYR A 457 4.13 14.40 29.23
CA TYR A 457 3.34 13.91 28.11
C TYR A 457 3.90 12.60 27.55
N ALA A 458 2.99 11.68 27.22
CA ALA A 458 3.26 10.50 26.40
C ALA A 458 2.22 10.51 25.27
N ILE A 459 2.67 10.81 24.05
CA ILE A 459 1.81 11.05 22.89
C ILE A 459 2.08 9.96 21.86
N ASN A 460 3.28 9.94 21.28
CA ASN A 460 3.71 8.95 20.29
C ASN A 460 5.04 8.33 20.73
N LEU A 461 5.02 7.55 21.81
CA LEU A 461 6.23 6.93 22.36
C LEU A 461 7.01 6.17 21.26
N PRO A 462 8.33 6.41 21.09
CA PRO A 462 9.13 5.69 20.11
C PRO A 462 8.99 4.18 20.26
N LYS A 463 8.69 3.49 19.16
CA LYS A 463 8.50 2.04 19.10
C LYS A 463 9.33 1.47 17.95
N TYR A 464 10.46 0.87 18.31
CA TYR A 464 11.37 0.22 17.36
C TYR A 464 11.29 -1.30 17.48
N GLU A 465 11.39 -2.00 16.36
CA GLU A 465 11.47 -3.46 16.30
C GLU A 465 12.68 -3.87 15.47
N ILE A 466 13.51 -4.75 16.02
CA ILE A 466 14.59 -5.39 15.27
C ILE A 466 13.99 -6.57 14.50
N LYS A 467 14.14 -6.58 13.17
CA LYS A 467 13.66 -7.66 12.30
C LYS A 467 14.80 -8.25 11.49
N THR A 468 14.88 -9.58 11.46
CA THR A 468 15.83 -10.30 10.59
C THR A 468 15.14 -10.68 9.29
N ILE A 469 15.67 -10.19 8.16
CA ILE A 469 15.14 -10.42 6.82
C ILE A 469 16.30 -10.89 5.95
N ASN A 470 16.18 -12.07 5.34
CA ASN A 470 17.22 -12.67 4.49
C ASN A 470 18.60 -12.80 5.18
N GLY A 471 18.61 -12.95 6.52
CA GLY A 471 19.83 -13.06 7.32
C GLY A 471 20.40 -11.73 7.80
N ASP A 472 19.90 -10.60 7.32
CA ASP A 472 20.30 -9.25 7.75
C ASP A 472 19.33 -8.67 8.78
N GLU A 473 19.84 -7.88 9.72
CA GLU A 473 19.02 -7.18 10.72
C GLU A 473 18.71 -5.74 10.29
N VAL A 474 17.43 -5.37 10.34
CA VAL A 474 16.92 -4.01 10.14
C VAL A 474 16.10 -3.56 11.35
N ILE A 475 15.81 -2.27 11.44
CA ILE A 475 14.93 -1.72 12.48
C ILE A 475 13.69 -1.14 11.82
N ILE A 476 12.51 -1.57 12.27
CA ILE A 476 11.23 -0.99 11.90
C ILE A 476 10.86 0.07 12.94
N ASP A 477 10.69 1.31 12.50
CA ASP A 477 10.14 2.40 13.30
C ASP A 477 8.62 2.41 13.13
N HIS A 478 7.90 1.92 14.14
CA HIS A 478 6.44 1.79 14.12
C HIS A 478 5.71 3.13 14.26
N ILE A 479 6.41 4.22 14.60
CA ILE A 479 5.80 5.55 14.64
C ILE A 479 5.93 6.22 13.27
N THR A 480 7.13 6.29 12.72
CA THR A 480 7.33 6.96 11.42
C THR A 480 6.98 6.06 10.23
N GLY A 481 6.94 4.74 10.45
CA GLY A 481 6.79 3.71 9.42
C GLY A 481 8.01 3.60 8.50
N LEU A 482 9.19 4.05 8.97
CA LEU A 482 10.47 3.93 8.27
C LEU A 482 11.17 2.64 8.67
N THR A 483 11.96 2.09 7.75
CA THR A 483 12.87 0.98 8.05
C THR A 483 14.30 1.46 7.98
N TRP A 484 15.07 1.24 9.04
CA TRP A 484 16.43 1.71 9.17
C TRP A 484 17.44 0.58 9.07
N GLN A 485 18.60 0.90 8.48
CA GLN A 485 19.78 0.09 8.61
C GLN A 485 20.15 -0.02 10.09
N ARG A 486 20.24 -1.24 10.63
CA ARG A 486 20.52 -1.45 12.06
C ARG A 486 21.96 -1.13 12.43
N ARG A 487 22.92 -1.58 11.63
CA ARG A 487 24.35 -1.31 11.82
C ARG A 487 24.88 -0.62 10.58
N ASP A 488 25.43 0.58 10.76
CA ASP A 488 26.27 1.17 9.72
C ASP A 488 27.56 0.35 9.57
N ASP A 489 28.34 0.64 8.53
CA ASP A 489 29.56 -0.09 8.22
C ASP A 489 30.82 0.47 8.91
N GLY A 490 30.67 1.43 9.83
CA GLY A 490 31.79 2.00 10.56
C GLY A 490 32.71 2.91 9.74
N ILE A 491 32.38 3.27 8.50
CA ILE A 491 33.24 4.07 7.62
C ILE A 491 32.76 5.53 7.52
N LYS A 492 33.64 6.47 7.89
CA LYS A 492 33.42 7.91 7.68
C LYS A 492 33.62 8.28 6.22
N ARG A 493 32.66 9.03 5.67
CA ARG A 493 32.55 9.42 4.26
C ARG A 493 32.30 10.92 4.13
N THR A 494 32.74 11.49 3.02
CA THR A 494 32.27 12.81 2.59
C THR A 494 30.76 12.76 2.32
N TRP A 495 30.11 13.93 2.23
CA TRP A 495 28.68 13.98 1.97
C TRP A 495 28.32 13.34 0.62
N TYR A 496 29.21 13.46 -0.39
CA TYR A 496 29.03 12.85 -1.70
C TYR A 496 29.21 11.32 -1.66
N GLU A 497 30.27 10.82 -1.04
CA GLU A 497 30.48 9.37 -0.86
C GLU A 497 29.36 8.70 -0.04
N ALA A 498 28.73 9.45 0.88
CA ALA A 498 27.57 8.97 1.62
C ALA A 498 26.32 8.79 0.74
N ILE A 499 26.18 9.54 -0.38
CA ILE A 499 25.12 9.31 -1.39
C ILE A 499 25.33 7.92 -1.97
N ASP A 500 26.52 7.72 -2.55
CA ASP A 500 26.85 6.49 -3.26
C ASP A 500 26.72 5.28 -2.35
N TYR A 501 27.08 5.42 -1.07
CA TYR A 501 26.90 4.36 -0.08
C TYR A 501 25.43 3.98 0.12
N CYS A 502 24.56 4.94 0.40
CA CYS A 502 23.17 4.65 0.71
C CYS A 502 22.38 4.20 -0.53
N ASP A 503 22.61 4.84 -1.68
CA ASP A 503 21.86 4.58 -2.91
C ASP A 503 22.24 3.23 -3.54
N ASN A 504 23.46 2.74 -3.30
CA ASN A 504 23.91 1.42 -3.75
C ASN A 504 23.85 0.33 -2.67
N LEU A 505 23.30 0.62 -1.49
CA LEU A 505 23.20 -0.36 -0.42
C LEU A 505 22.17 -1.44 -0.81
N ALA A 506 22.62 -2.69 -0.85
CA ALA A 506 21.75 -3.87 -0.90
C ALA A 506 21.78 -4.56 0.47
N LEU A 507 20.69 -4.44 1.23
CA LEU A 507 20.60 -4.97 2.60
C LEU A 507 19.20 -5.57 2.81
N ALA A 508 19.13 -6.75 3.44
CA ALA A 508 17.88 -7.46 3.72
C ALA A 508 17.05 -7.81 2.46
N GLY A 509 17.68 -7.89 1.29
CA GLY A 509 17.00 -8.09 0.00
C GLY A 509 16.33 -6.83 -0.57
N TYR A 510 16.60 -5.66 0.00
CA TYR A 510 16.12 -4.37 -0.48
C TYR A 510 17.26 -3.56 -1.13
N SER A 511 16.92 -2.79 -2.15
CA SER A 511 17.84 -1.91 -2.90
C SER A 511 17.32 -0.47 -3.04
N ASP A 512 16.27 -0.11 -2.31
CA ASP A 512 15.62 1.21 -2.28
C ASP A 512 16.04 2.03 -1.06
N TRP A 513 17.26 1.76 -0.56
CA TRP A 513 17.85 2.48 0.55
C TRP A 513 18.23 3.91 0.13
N ARG A 514 18.05 4.86 1.05
CA ARG A 514 18.34 6.27 0.83
C ARG A 514 18.96 6.90 2.06
N ARG A 515 19.55 8.08 1.88
CA ARG A 515 19.97 8.91 3.02
C ARG A 515 18.76 9.52 3.74
N PRO A 516 18.77 9.56 5.08
CA PRO A 516 17.73 10.21 5.85
C PRO A 516 17.88 11.73 5.82
N THR A 517 16.77 12.45 5.95
CA THR A 517 16.79 13.88 6.28
C THR A 517 17.25 14.08 7.73
N TRP A 518 17.66 15.29 8.12
CA TRP A 518 18.05 15.54 9.52
C TRP A 518 16.89 15.34 10.48
N LYS A 519 15.67 15.62 10.01
CA LYS A 519 14.38 15.42 10.68
C LYS A 519 14.07 13.95 10.94
N GLU A 520 14.48 13.06 10.05
CA GLU A 520 14.42 11.60 10.22
C GLU A 520 15.53 11.12 11.17
N LEU A 521 16.78 11.58 11.00
CA LEU A 521 17.86 11.23 11.94
C LEU A 521 17.53 11.66 13.38
N GLN A 522 16.92 12.82 13.55
CA GLN A 522 16.49 13.31 14.87
C GLN A 522 15.39 12.44 15.50
N SER A 523 14.59 11.69 14.71
CA SER A 523 13.57 10.80 15.28
C SER A 523 14.17 9.64 16.05
N MET A 524 15.39 9.22 15.71
CA MET A 524 16.15 8.16 16.38
C MET A 524 16.71 8.59 17.75
N ALA A 525 16.90 9.88 17.98
CA ALA A 525 17.54 10.41 19.18
C ALA A 525 16.62 10.33 20.40
N ASN A 526 17.14 9.83 21.52
CA ASN A 526 16.48 9.87 22.82
C ASN A 526 17.05 10.98 23.70
N TYR A 527 16.24 12.01 23.98
CA TYR A 527 16.63 13.20 24.74
C TYR A 527 16.67 12.99 26.26
N GLY A 528 16.34 11.79 26.75
CA GLY A 528 16.55 11.35 28.13
C GLY A 528 17.93 10.76 28.42
N TYR A 529 18.69 10.38 27.38
CA TYR A 529 20.04 9.80 27.50
C TYR A 529 21.09 10.69 26.82
N LEU A 530 22.35 10.54 27.23
CA LEU A 530 23.51 11.18 26.61
C LEU A 530 24.66 10.15 26.49
N ASP A 531 25.43 10.27 25.41
CA ASP A 531 26.65 9.52 25.09
C ASP A 531 26.54 7.98 24.96
N PRO A 532 25.92 7.45 23.88
CA PRO A 532 25.12 8.15 22.88
C PRO A 532 23.68 8.36 23.36
N ALA A 533 23.00 9.37 22.82
CA ALA A 533 21.58 9.65 23.08
C ALA A 533 20.65 8.68 22.35
N VAL A 534 20.86 7.40 22.64
CA VAL A 534 20.18 6.24 22.11
C VAL A 534 19.97 5.38 23.34
N ASN A 535 18.79 4.80 23.50
CA ASN A 535 18.53 3.99 24.67
C ASN A 535 19.56 2.82 24.74
N PRO A 536 20.49 2.82 25.72
CA PRO A 536 21.52 1.79 25.79
C PRO A 536 20.96 0.45 26.24
N ALA A 537 19.73 0.43 26.79
CA ALA A 537 19.06 -0.78 27.24
C ALA A 537 18.40 -1.59 26.10
N THR A 538 18.14 -0.97 24.94
CA THR A 538 17.47 -1.66 23.81
C THR A 538 18.42 -2.06 22.68
N ALA A 539 19.59 -1.43 22.56
CA ALA A 539 20.55 -1.71 21.48
C ALA A 539 19.89 -1.75 20.07
N ASP A 540 18.84 -0.93 19.89
CA ASP A 540 18.01 -0.94 18.69
C ASP A 540 18.89 -0.66 17.47
N PHE A 541 19.65 0.43 17.54
CA PHE A 541 20.66 0.82 16.56
C PHE A 541 22.07 0.47 17.05
N GLY A 542 22.85 -0.23 16.23
CA GLY A 542 24.27 -0.47 16.49
C GLY A 542 25.11 0.71 15.98
N TYR A 543 25.84 1.37 16.88
CA TYR A 543 26.74 2.48 16.57
C TYR A 543 28.19 2.02 16.59
N SER A 544 29.07 2.66 15.81
CA SER A 544 30.51 2.53 15.99
C SER A 544 30.89 2.99 17.40
N ALA A 545 31.78 2.25 18.06
CA ALA A 545 32.23 2.50 19.43
C ALA A 545 33.10 3.78 19.59
N ALA A 546 33.01 4.75 18.68
CA ALA A 546 33.83 5.95 18.67
C ALA A 546 33.06 7.20 19.19
N PRO A 547 33.67 8.00 20.09
CA PRO A 547 32.97 8.96 20.94
C PRO A 547 32.59 10.33 20.31
N ASP A 548 32.70 10.54 18.99
CA ASP A 548 32.52 11.86 18.34
C ASP A 548 31.79 11.83 16.98
N ASP A 549 30.74 11.01 16.86
CA ASP A 549 30.23 10.61 15.55
C ASP A 549 28.91 11.30 15.16
N CYS A 550 28.99 12.14 14.12
CA CYS A 550 27.83 12.71 13.45
C CYS A 550 27.49 11.90 12.20
N TYR A 551 26.21 11.89 11.82
CA TYR A 551 25.70 11.26 10.61
C TYR A 551 25.29 12.31 9.59
N TRP A 552 25.71 12.14 8.35
CA TRP A 552 25.29 12.99 7.24
C TRP A 552 23.79 12.83 6.98
N SER A 553 23.09 13.96 6.84
CA SER A 553 21.72 13.98 6.33
C SER A 553 21.69 14.30 4.83
N ALA A 554 20.58 13.98 4.19
CA ALA A 554 20.27 14.41 2.82
C ALA A 554 19.98 15.92 2.71
N THR A 555 19.79 16.63 3.83
CA THR A 555 19.31 18.02 3.83
C THR A 555 20.46 19.02 3.64
N THR A 556 20.31 19.89 2.64
CA THR A 556 21.18 21.04 2.41
C THR A 556 20.49 22.28 2.98
N PRO A 557 21.13 23.06 3.89
CA PRO A 557 20.54 24.29 4.41
C PRO A 557 20.55 25.39 3.35
N SER A 558 19.78 26.46 3.57
CA SER A 558 19.60 27.57 2.62
C SER A 558 20.90 28.21 2.12
N LEU A 559 21.97 28.33 2.95
CA LEU A 559 23.32 28.74 2.54
C LEU A 559 24.39 28.25 3.54
N PRO A 560 25.64 27.94 3.11
CA PRO A 560 26.13 27.84 1.72
C PRO A 560 25.89 26.45 1.09
N SER A 561 25.85 26.38 -0.24
CA SER A 561 25.62 25.12 -1.00
C SER A 561 26.69 24.04 -0.79
N SER A 562 27.88 24.44 -0.32
CA SER A 562 28.98 23.56 0.06
C SER A 562 28.77 22.86 1.41
N SER A 563 27.70 23.18 2.13
CA SER A 563 27.41 22.59 3.44
C SER A 563 26.20 21.68 3.43
N ALA A 564 26.13 20.77 4.39
CA ALA A 564 24.97 19.93 4.65
C ALA A 564 24.69 19.85 6.15
N LEU A 565 23.46 19.52 6.53
CA LEU A 565 23.14 19.24 7.92
C LEU A 565 23.61 17.85 8.32
N LYS A 566 24.13 17.73 9.53
CA LYS A 566 24.52 16.47 10.16
C LYS A 566 23.93 16.37 11.57
N ALA A 567 23.53 15.16 11.95
CA ALA A 567 22.98 14.87 13.26
C ALA A 567 24.05 14.22 14.14
N CYS A 568 24.31 14.80 15.31
CA CYS A 568 25.33 14.33 16.24
C CYS A 568 24.66 13.76 17.49
N PHE A 569 24.63 12.43 17.61
CA PHE A 569 23.90 11.73 18.67
C PHE A 569 24.59 11.79 20.04
N ARG A 570 25.87 12.18 20.11
CA ARG A 570 26.55 12.39 21.40
C ARG A 570 25.85 13.44 22.25
N ASN A 571 25.38 14.51 21.61
CA ASN A 571 24.81 15.68 22.26
C ASN A 571 23.45 16.10 21.69
N ASN A 572 22.81 15.29 20.84
CA ASN A 572 21.52 15.57 20.20
C ASN A 572 21.44 16.87 19.40
N GLN A 573 22.56 17.30 18.80
CA GLN A 573 22.60 18.52 18.00
C GLN A 573 22.47 18.25 16.51
N ILE A 574 21.81 19.19 15.84
CA ILE A 574 21.81 19.31 14.38
C ILE A 574 22.72 20.49 14.04
N ILE A 575 23.79 20.22 13.30
CA ILE A 575 24.81 21.21 12.96
C ILE A 575 25.10 21.21 11.46
N ILE A 576 25.64 22.32 10.98
CA ILE A 576 26.10 22.49 9.61
C ILE A 576 27.54 21.96 9.53
N GLY A 577 27.85 21.15 8.51
CA GLY A 577 29.22 20.71 8.19
C GLY A 577 29.56 20.95 6.73
N ASP A 578 30.84 21.12 6.42
CA ASP A 578 31.30 21.19 5.03
C ASP A 578 31.17 19.82 4.36
N LYS A 579 30.66 19.77 3.12
CA LYS A 579 30.39 18.51 2.39
C LYS A 579 31.66 17.66 2.15
N ASN A 580 32.85 18.23 2.28
CA ASN A 580 34.13 17.51 2.18
C ASN A 580 34.61 16.91 3.52
N GLU A 581 33.96 17.22 4.65
CA GLU A 581 34.25 16.57 5.92
C GLU A 581 33.81 15.10 5.92
N LYS A 582 34.53 14.25 6.65
CA LYS A 582 34.19 12.84 6.77
C LYS A 582 33.33 12.57 8.01
N ASN A 583 32.10 12.09 7.81
CA ASN A 583 31.13 11.72 8.86
C ASN A 583 30.46 10.39 8.49
N TYR A 584 29.72 9.76 9.41
CA TYR A 584 29.05 8.49 9.13
C TYR A 584 27.84 8.67 8.21
N ALA A 585 27.44 7.56 7.61
CA ALA A 585 26.19 7.44 6.87
C ALA A 585 25.40 6.26 7.43
N ARG A 586 24.09 6.45 7.54
CA ARG A 586 23.14 5.38 7.88
C ARG A 586 22.00 5.46 6.90
N ALA A 587 21.67 4.34 6.28
CA ALA A 587 20.58 4.29 5.34
C ALA A 587 19.23 4.13 6.03
N VAL A 588 18.21 4.70 5.41
CA VAL A 588 16.79 4.50 5.74
C VAL A 588 16.06 4.13 4.45
N ARG A 589 14.97 3.39 4.55
CA ARG A 589 14.07 3.10 3.42
C ARG A 589 12.62 3.35 3.81
N GLY A 590 11.78 3.43 2.78
CA GLY A 590 10.40 3.92 2.87
C GLY A 590 10.29 5.38 2.44
N ARG A 591 9.06 5.89 2.46
CA ARG A 591 8.72 7.26 2.06
C ARG A 591 9.53 8.30 2.83
N THR A 592 9.86 9.42 2.21
CA THR A 592 10.44 10.58 2.91
C THR A 592 9.38 11.21 3.80
N LEU A 593 9.73 11.53 5.06
CA LEU A 593 8.82 12.25 5.94
C LEU A 593 8.64 13.71 5.45
N GLU A 594 7.39 14.11 5.25
CA GLU A 594 6.98 15.44 4.78
C GLU A 594 6.50 16.29 5.97
N PHE A 595 6.97 17.53 6.01
CA PHE A 595 6.64 18.50 7.05
C PHE A 595 6.31 19.84 6.42
N GLY A 596 5.56 20.68 7.13
CA GLY A 596 5.29 22.04 6.67
C GLY A 596 4.05 22.16 5.76
N HIS A 597 3.17 21.17 5.74
CA HIS A 597 1.87 21.31 5.09
C HIS A 597 0.86 21.81 6.12
N PHE A 598 0.51 23.07 5.98
CA PHE A 598 -0.32 23.76 6.95
C PHE A 598 -1.69 24.10 6.38
N ARG A 599 -2.68 24.17 7.26
CA ARG A 599 -4.00 24.74 7.01
C ARG A 599 -4.26 25.79 8.07
N ASP A 600 -4.51 27.02 7.64
CA ASP A 600 -5.03 28.07 8.52
C ASP A 600 -6.50 27.75 8.84
N ASN A 601 -6.86 27.73 10.12
CA ASN A 601 -8.22 27.46 10.56
C ASN A 601 -9.09 28.74 10.67
N GLY A 602 -8.51 29.93 10.50
CA GLY A 602 -9.22 31.21 10.53
C GLY A 602 -9.61 31.69 11.92
N ASP A 603 -9.13 31.03 12.98
CA ASP A 603 -9.47 31.27 14.38
C ASP A 603 -8.22 31.61 15.25
N GLY A 604 -7.11 31.94 14.60
CA GLY A 604 -5.81 32.17 15.24
C GLY A 604 -4.98 30.89 15.45
N THR A 605 -5.39 29.77 14.85
CA THR A 605 -4.65 28.50 14.87
C THR A 605 -4.29 28.00 13.47
N VAL A 606 -3.21 27.22 13.39
CA VAL A 606 -2.74 26.56 12.16
C VAL A 606 -2.60 25.07 12.42
N THR A 607 -3.24 24.26 11.61
CA THR A 607 -3.11 22.79 11.66
C THR A 607 -2.03 22.34 10.70
N ASP A 608 -1.02 21.63 11.20
CA ASP A 608 -0.12 20.83 10.38
C ASP A 608 -0.82 19.52 10.01
N ILE A 609 -1.21 19.41 8.74
CA ILE A 609 -1.98 18.26 8.24
C ILE A 609 -1.12 17.00 8.06
N THR A 610 0.22 17.11 8.10
CA THR A 610 1.08 15.91 8.07
C THR A 610 1.33 15.34 9.45
N THR A 611 1.45 16.16 10.49
CA THR A 611 1.76 15.70 11.85
C THR A 611 0.53 15.55 12.74
N GLY A 612 -0.58 16.22 12.40
CA GLY A 612 -1.78 16.29 13.24
C GLY A 612 -1.68 17.25 14.41
N LEU A 613 -0.59 18.02 14.45
CA LEU A 613 -0.38 19.06 15.45
C LEU A 613 -1.12 20.32 15.03
N MET A 614 -1.76 20.97 16.01
CA MET A 614 -2.36 22.28 15.85
C MET A 614 -1.53 23.29 16.64
N TRP A 615 -1.22 24.40 16.01
CA TRP A 615 -0.29 25.40 16.49
C TRP A 615 -0.98 26.74 16.72
N GLU A 616 -0.57 27.44 17.77
CA GLU A 616 -0.85 28.86 17.92
C GLU A 616 -0.26 29.61 16.71
N GLN A 617 -1.05 30.43 16.02
CA GLN A 617 -0.61 31.17 14.84
C GLN A 617 0.19 32.42 15.23
N THR A 618 -0.28 33.12 16.26
CA THR A 618 0.19 34.45 16.64
C THR A 618 1.52 34.41 17.40
N GLU A 619 2.33 35.46 17.24
CA GLU A 619 3.59 35.61 17.98
C GLU A 619 3.36 36.01 19.45
N THR A 620 4.11 35.39 20.36
CA THR A 620 4.09 35.67 21.80
C THR A 620 5.18 36.67 22.22
N ARG A 621 5.21 37.05 23.50
CA ARG A 621 6.33 37.84 24.08
C ARG A 621 7.40 36.91 24.63
N ALA A 622 8.67 37.30 24.51
CA ALA A 622 9.77 36.52 25.06
C ALA A 622 9.69 36.35 26.59
N MET A 623 9.82 35.10 27.06
CA MET A 623 9.65 34.72 28.46
C MET A 623 10.65 33.64 28.89
N THR A 624 10.85 33.51 30.21
CA THR A 624 11.68 32.45 30.78
C THR A 624 11.03 31.09 30.56
N TRP A 625 11.82 30.03 30.61
CA TRP A 625 11.32 28.69 30.29
C TRP A 625 10.17 28.23 31.20
N GLU A 626 10.28 28.47 32.52
CA GLU A 626 9.19 28.21 33.48
C GLU A 626 7.89 28.97 33.13
N LYS A 627 8.02 30.23 32.68
CA LYS A 627 6.87 31.03 32.26
C LYS A 627 6.29 30.55 30.93
N ALA A 628 7.12 30.01 30.04
CA ALA A 628 6.69 29.44 28.76
C ALA A 628 5.82 28.19 28.95
N LEU A 629 6.22 27.32 29.89
CA LEU A 629 5.43 26.18 30.32
C LEU A 629 4.07 26.65 30.85
N ALA A 630 4.09 27.51 31.87
CA ALA A 630 2.86 28.02 32.50
C ALA A 630 1.96 28.78 31.52
N PHE A 631 2.53 29.56 30.60
CA PHE A 631 1.76 30.26 29.56
C PHE A 631 0.99 29.28 28.69
N SER A 632 1.66 28.23 28.20
CA SER A 632 1.05 27.28 27.26
C SER A 632 -0.05 26.47 27.93
N GLU A 633 0.16 25.99 29.16
CA GLU A 633 -0.83 25.22 29.94
C GLU A 633 -2.09 26.03 30.30
N ASN A 634 -1.97 27.35 30.39
CA ASN A 634 -3.09 28.24 30.73
C ASN A 634 -3.71 28.92 29.49
N LEU A 635 -3.29 28.54 28.28
CA LEU A 635 -3.80 29.13 27.04
C LEU A 635 -5.21 28.60 26.76
N ASP A 636 -6.17 29.52 26.62
CA ASP A 636 -7.51 29.27 26.08
C ASP A 636 -7.58 29.94 24.70
N LEU A 637 -7.45 29.14 23.65
CA LEU A 637 -7.39 29.60 22.26
C LEU A 637 -8.25 28.70 21.38
N ALA A 638 -9.09 29.34 20.54
CA ALA A 638 -10.04 28.68 19.65
C ALA A 638 -10.97 27.67 20.36
N GLY A 639 -11.30 27.91 21.63
CA GLY A 639 -12.14 27.02 22.45
C GLY A 639 -11.42 25.79 23.01
N PHE A 640 -10.09 25.71 22.86
CA PHE A 640 -9.27 24.62 23.36
C PHE A 640 -8.41 25.05 24.55
N ARG A 641 -8.21 24.12 25.50
CA ARG A 641 -7.49 24.32 26.77
C ARG A 641 -6.42 23.28 27.06
N ASP A 642 -6.16 22.40 26.11
CA ASP A 642 -5.14 21.35 26.13
C ASP A 642 -3.87 21.77 25.36
N TRP A 643 -3.59 23.07 25.35
CA TRP A 643 -2.38 23.63 24.79
C TRP A 643 -1.18 23.36 25.70
N ARG A 644 -0.03 23.10 25.08
CA ARG A 644 1.22 22.82 25.78
C ARG A 644 2.41 23.40 25.04
N LEU A 645 3.53 23.52 25.74
CA LEU A 645 4.78 23.89 25.12
C LEU A 645 5.27 22.70 24.28
N PRO A 646 5.63 22.90 22.99
CA PRO A 646 6.01 21.80 22.11
C PRO A 646 7.31 21.15 22.57
N THR A 647 7.45 19.86 22.37
CA THR A 647 8.74 19.18 22.51
C THR A 647 9.72 19.72 21.46
N ILE A 648 11.02 19.50 21.65
CA ILE A 648 12.01 19.97 20.67
C ILE A 648 11.79 19.32 19.30
N ARG A 649 11.25 18.09 19.28
CA ARG A 649 11.02 17.37 18.04
C ARG A 649 9.79 17.87 17.29
N GLU A 650 8.79 18.37 17.99
CA GLU A 650 7.62 19.00 17.36
C GLU A 650 7.98 20.38 16.84
N LEU A 651 8.63 21.20 17.68
CA LEU A 651 8.99 22.57 17.31
C LEU A 651 9.93 22.61 16.10
N SER A 652 10.85 21.63 16.00
CA SER A 652 11.77 21.50 14.87
C SER A 652 11.07 21.17 13.54
N ARG A 653 9.82 20.69 13.56
CA ARG A 653 9.04 20.39 12.34
C ARG A 653 8.53 21.63 11.63
N LEU A 654 8.43 22.75 12.34
CA LEU A 654 8.07 24.04 11.74
C LEU A 654 9.20 24.66 10.92
N VAL A 655 10.43 24.14 11.03
CA VAL A 655 11.58 24.68 10.30
C VAL A 655 11.43 24.42 8.80
N ASP A 656 11.41 25.48 8.00
CA ASP A 656 11.57 25.42 6.55
C ASP A 656 13.06 25.58 6.22
N ASP A 657 13.72 24.48 5.87
CA ASP A 657 15.16 24.41 5.60
C ASP A 657 15.58 25.23 4.37
N SER A 658 14.63 25.61 3.51
CA SER A 658 14.87 26.46 2.34
C SER A 658 14.87 27.96 2.66
N ARG A 659 14.39 28.34 3.86
CA ARG A 659 14.27 29.73 4.29
C ARG A 659 15.28 30.09 5.37
N ARG A 660 15.44 31.39 5.58
CA ARG A 660 16.27 31.97 6.63
C ARG A 660 15.68 33.32 7.02
N GLU A 661 15.77 33.66 8.29
CA GLU A 661 15.39 34.97 8.82
C GLU A 661 13.96 35.46 8.44
N PRO A 662 12.88 34.69 8.74
CA PRO A 662 12.88 33.46 9.55
C PRO A 662 12.78 32.15 8.73
N SER A 663 13.34 31.07 9.27
CA SER A 663 13.28 29.70 8.72
C SER A 663 11.96 28.98 9.04
N ILE A 664 10.83 29.60 8.74
CA ILE A 664 9.47 29.07 8.91
C ILE A 664 8.58 29.57 7.77
N ASP A 665 7.48 28.89 7.49
CA ASP A 665 6.53 29.40 6.51
C ASP A 665 5.72 30.60 7.05
N THR A 666 6.17 31.80 6.68
CA THR A 666 5.56 33.07 7.09
C THR A 666 4.18 33.32 6.50
N ALA A 667 3.74 32.54 5.50
CA ALA A 667 2.37 32.59 5.00
C ALA A 667 1.37 32.08 6.05
N TYR A 668 1.74 31.04 6.79
CA TYR A 668 0.91 30.46 7.84
C TYR A 668 1.23 31.02 9.23
N PHE A 669 2.48 31.43 9.47
CA PHE A 669 2.93 32.01 10.73
C PHE A 669 3.35 33.48 10.56
N PRO A 670 2.40 34.38 10.26
CA PRO A 670 2.71 35.78 10.04
C PRO A 670 3.31 36.41 11.30
N GLY A 671 4.33 37.25 11.10
CA GLY A 671 4.98 37.98 12.20
C GLY A 671 5.97 37.17 13.03
N CYS A 672 6.27 35.91 12.68
CA CYS A 672 7.30 35.14 13.36
C CYS A 672 8.67 35.84 13.28
N ARG A 673 9.27 36.17 14.43
CA ARG A 673 10.63 36.73 14.49
C ARG A 673 11.72 35.68 14.26
N PRO A 674 12.81 36.06 13.57
CA PRO A 674 14.01 35.23 13.46
C PRO A 674 14.77 35.23 14.80
N SER A 675 14.33 34.40 15.74
CA SER A 675 14.83 34.36 17.10
C SER A 675 14.75 32.96 17.71
N PHE A 676 15.03 32.86 19.00
CA PHE A 676 15.00 31.62 19.78
C PHE A 676 13.58 31.33 20.27
N TYR A 677 13.14 30.07 20.14
CA TYR A 677 11.82 29.61 20.58
C TYR A 677 11.97 28.40 21.49
N TRP A 678 11.39 28.48 22.69
CA TRP A 678 11.49 27.42 23.69
C TRP A 678 10.75 26.16 23.26
N SER A 679 11.36 25.01 23.56
CA SER A 679 10.67 23.72 23.65
C SER A 679 10.50 23.31 25.12
N SER A 680 9.64 22.33 25.39
CA SER A 680 9.43 21.71 26.70
C SER A 680 10.50 20.68 27.08
N THR A 681 11.44 20.39 26.19
CA THR A 681 12.50 19.38 26.40
C THR A 681 13.68 20.01 27.16
N THR A 682 14.00 19.47 28.34
CA THR A 682 15.19 19.89 29.12
C THR A 682 16.46 19.26 28.54
N HIS A 683 17.63 19.90 28.71
CA HIS A 683 18.91 19.27 28.40
C HIS A 683 19.33 18.29 29.51
N ALA A 684 19.37 16.99 29.23
CA ALA A 684 19.54 15.96 30.26
C ALA A 684 20.83 16.09 31.12
N LEU A 685 21.96 16.55 30.56
CA LEU A 685 23.21 16.78 31.33
C LEU A 685 23.25 18.13 32.06
N TYR A 686 22.49 19.12 31.59
CA TYR A 686 22.57 20.49 32.11
C TYR A 686 21.15 20.92 32.48
N PRO A 687 20.62 20.51 33.64
CA PRO A 687 19.22 20.76 34.01
C PRO A 687 18.81 22.23 33.98
N GLY A 688 19.76 23.16 34.14
CA GLY A 688 19.53 24.60 33.97
C GLY A 688 19.38 25.07 32.52
N PHE A 689 19.44 24.17 31.53
CA PHE A 689 19.29 24.45 30.11
C PHE A 689 18.11 23.69 29.54
N ALA A 690 17.41 24.30 28.58
CA ALA A 690 16.37 23.66 27.78
C ALA A 690 16.68 23.80 26.29
N TRP A 691 16.13 22.87 25.51
CA TRP A 691 16.26 22.90 24.05
C TRP A 691 15.38 23.99 23.45
N HIS A 692 15.85 24.60 22.38
CA HIS A 692 15.15 25.62 21.62
C HIS A 692 15.48 25.49 20.13
N VAL A 693 14.57 25.99 19.30
CA VAL A 693 14.80 26.18 17.86
C VAL A 693 15.18 27.63 17.62
N ARG A 694 16.16 27.82 16.74
CA ARG A 694 16.56 29.11 16.19
C ARG A 694 15.85 29.33 14.87
N PHE A 695 14.81 30.15 14.82
CA PHE A 695 14.17 30.48 13.54
C PHE A 695 14.97 31.51 12.72
N ASP A 696 16.13 31.96 13.18
CA ASP A 696 17.08 32.65 12.33
C ASP A 696 17.70 31.72 11.28
N ASP A 697 18.11 30.50 11.66
CA ASP A 697 18.85 29.55 10.80
C ASP A 697 18.33 28.11 10.80
N GLY A 698 17.25 27.82 11.54
CA GLY A 698 16.62 26.50 11.65
C GLY A 698 17.30 25.53 12.63
N LEU A 699 18.35 25.95 13.34
CA LEU A 699 19.15 25.04 14.15
C LEU A 699 18.54 24.75 15.53
N VAL A 700 18.77 23.51 16.00
CA VAL A 700 18.37 23.04 17.34
C VAL A 700 19.54 23.19 18.31
N ARG A 701 19.35 23.93 19.40
CA ARG A 701 20.38 24.24 20.40
C ARG A 701 19.82 24.22 21.82
N ALA A 702 20.70 24.26 22.82
CA ALA A 702 20.32 24.39 24.22
C ALA A 702 20.65 25.78 24.76
N GLY A 703 19.79 26.32 25.63
CA GLY A 703 19.96 27.65 26.22
C GLY A 703 19.55 27.65 27.69
N HIS A 704 20.16 28.53 28.49
CA HIS A 704 19.89 28.63 29.93
C HIS A 704 18.43 29.04 30.18
N LYS A 705 17.71 28.29 31.04
CA LYS A 705 16.26 28.44 31.31
C LYS A 705 15.86 29.83 31.83
N GLY A 706 16.81 30.56 32.43
CA GLY A 706 16.64 31.96 32.86
C GLY A 706 16.67 33.00 31.75
N ARG A 707 17.02 32.63 30.50
CA ARG A 707 16.93 33.54 29.35
C ARG A 707 15.48 33.67 28.86
N ARG A 708 15.19 34.75 28.13
CA ARG A 708 13.85 35.03 27.63
C ARG A 708 13.78 34.74 26.13
N TYR A 709 13.03 33.71 25.74
CA TYR A 709 12.80 33.29 24.34
C TYR A 709 11.31 33.23 24.04
N TYR A 710 10.96 33.17 22.75
CA TYR A 710 9.58 33.14 22.28
C TYR A 710 8.94 31.76 22.48
N VAL A 711 7.61 31.72 22.38
CA VAL A 711 6.80 30.51 22.55
C VAL A 711 5.85 30.40 21.37
N ARG A 712 5.61 29.17 20.94
CA ARG A 712 4.49 28.83 20.07
C ARG A 712 3.84 27.58 20.66
N ALA A 713 2.66 27.73 21.24
CA ALA A 713 1.96 26.61 21.85
C ALA A 713 1.50 25.61 20.78
N VAL A 714 1.43 24.34 21.18
CA VAL A 714 0.97 23.24 20.33
C VAL A 714 -0.06 22.41 21.08
N ARG A 715 -0.93 21.72 20.34
CA ARG A 715 -1.83 20.69 20.86
C ARG A 715 -2.03 19.56 19.86
N GLY A 716 -2.67 18.49 20.31
CA GLY A 716 -2.94 17.30 19.49
C GLY A 716 -1.69 16.46 19.24
N GLY A 717 -1.62 15.86 18.05
CA GLY A 717 -0.50 15.01 17.63
C GLY A 717 -0.54 13.58 18.17
N LYS A 718 -1.53 13.20 19.00
CA LYS A 718 -1.76 11.78 19.31
C LYS A 718 -2.20 11.09 18.03
N SER A 719 -1.55 9.98 17.68
CA SER A 719 -2.19 8.95 16.88
C SER A 719 -3.40 8.44 17.69
N GLN A 720 -4.57 9.06 17.49
CA GLN A 720 -5.81 8.69 18.17
C GLN A 720 -6.34 7.41 17.58
#